data_AF-A0A2V7WK55-F1
#
_entry.id   AF-A0A2V7WK55-F1
#
_cell.length_a   1.000
_cell.length_b   1.000
_cell.length_c   1.000
_cell.angle_alpha   90.00
_cell.angle_beta   90.00
_cell.angle_gamma   90.00
#
_symmetry.space_group_name_H-M   'P 1'
#
loop_
_entity.id
_entity.type
_entity.pdbx_description
1 polymer ?
#
loop_
_entity_poly.entity_id
_entity_poly.type
_entity_poly.pdbx_seq_one_letter_code
_entity_poly.pdbx_strand_id
1 'polypeptide(L)'
;MHRNRLAQSLLLLVSLVVVIYLLISLYLPSSRWLIFGIDKRTGRVRLVEQRVTFLPPYQFYRLKFEKREGFAQRDGLIRINSKEGVPVTVTYRLRFGVSGDRIADARRVVDEGWNAWIRARVSEAVSAVTSQIPVEDLLSPNSQFNSQRAPLRETVARHLARSGLRVTAFEIVRFDVDHEELLRVKRAELRRDARSAPTRVAIFALDSADWELLSELASDGRIPNIKALTQGGTIASSQTIQPTVSSMLWTTAATGLPPDRHGVLDFIDWSRHTPVDSYSRRAPAIWDIADAFGRQALVTNWWTAWPPAARSSIFFDEPVVLVPNAIYPADLASRAESVAVPGQTVGYDQVHRFMNILPSEWDRATSGRNPIDPINVFRDVLAKTWSDHRVAINVYNDQRQQGRDPLLIMVSYEGTDAVNHLFAPFHPPYRDGISQEDYRRFWPTVANYYAEVDRLIGEWINVLPRDTTVMIVSANGFRWGRDRPREMPKGGSALSDHRNPGVFIAYGPHISPSRGTHSISIYDLAPTVLTLLGLPQSIDMPGRTATWALRDLQPITSVRVVSYSEFVGDRPIATSAHVEAQQYQRALQAIGHLNDPMRKLTSVPEDQQQPAKEATPLPPEKWGTYAYYNNLGVELRGKGQLKDAIDAFQRAIEFNPNRPTPYLNLAMALFDRQQYTDAEEAFMEAVAKGLPNAENYFVDFAALYRQRDLTSRAIALLEKGKEVFPQSYAIAANLGSALLAANRYSEGVPELERALGLQPSSTSVLNNLGIFYAKKGDYARALDYWNRSLSIEPHQPQIRQAVEAARTRL
;
A
#
# COMPACT_ATOMS: atom_id res chain seq x y z
N MET A 1 -30.24 -6.07 -89.68
CA MET A 1 -29.74 -5.83 -88.30
C MET A 1 -30.22 -6.91 -87.32
N HIS A 2 -29.82 -8.18 -87.47
CA HIS A 2 -30.26 -9.25 -86.53
C HIS A 2 -29.15 -10.18 -86.02
N ARG A 3 -27.87 -9.99 -86.39
CA ARG A 3 -26.78 -10.87 -85.96
C ARG A 3 -26.14 -10.54 -84.61
N ASN A 4 -26.49 -9.42 -83.95
CA ASN A 4 -25.82 -8.99 -82.72
C ASN A 4 -26.56 -9.32 -81.41
N ARG A 5 -27.84 -9.70 -81.45
CA ARG A 5 -28.60 -9.97 -80.22
C ARG A 5 -28.22 -11.31 -79.58
N LEU A 6 -27.99 -12.35 -80.38
CA LEU A 6 -27.59 -13.67 -79.87
C LEU A 6 -26.20 -13.64 -79.23
N ALA A 7 -25.24 -12.95 -79.83
CA ALA A 7 -23.89 -12.78 -79.28
C ALA A 7 -23.91 -11.95 -77.97
N GLN A 8 -24.69 -10.87 -77.92
CA GLN A 8 -24.87 -10.07 -76.71
C GLN A 8 -25.59 -10.85 -75.60
N SER A 9 -26.62 -11.63 -75.93
CA SER A 9 -27.31 -12.49 -74.95
C SER A 9 -26.41 -13.58 -74.40
N LEU A 10 -25.54 -14.20 -75.23
CA LEU A 10 -24.57 -15.18 -74.76
C LEU A 10 -23.50 -14.55 -73.87
N LEU A 11 -22.98 -13.37 -74.24
CA LEU A 11 -22.01 -12.64 -73.42
C LEU A 11 -22.62 -12.20 -72.08
N LEU A 12 -23.88 -11.76 -72.07
CA LEU A 12 -24.62 -11.46 -70.84
C LEU A 12 -24.83 -12.70 -69.98
N LEU A 13 -25.17 -13.85 -70.59
CA LEU A 13 -25.37 -15.09 -69.85
C LEU A 13 -24.05 -15.60 -69.25
N VAL A 14 -22.96 -15.55 -70.01
CA VAL A 14 -21.62 -15.93 -69.52
C VAL A 14 -21.15 -14.97 -68.44
N SER A 15 -21.36 -13.66 -68.62
CA SER A 15 -21.01 -12.65 -67.61
C SER A 15 -21.84 -12.83 -66.33
N LEU A 16 -23.14 -13.15 -66.46
CA LEU A 16 -24.02 -13.43 -65.32
C LEU A 16 -23.59 -14.72 -64.60
N VAL A 17 -23.21 -15.76 -65.32
CA VAL A 17 -22.67 -17.00 -64.73
C VAL A 17 -21.35 -16.73 -64.02
N VAL A 18 -20.47 -15.90 -64.59
CA VAL A 18 -19.18 -15.52 -63.96
C VAL A 18 -19.41 -14.63 -62.73
N VAL A 19 -20.36 -13.71 -62.76
CA VAL A 19 -20.71 -12.86 -61.61
C VAL A 19 -21.38 -13.68 -60.51
N ILE A 20 -22.29 -14.61 -60.85
CA ILE A 20 -22.89 -15.55 -59.89
C ILE A 20 -21.80 -16.46 -59.31
N TYR A 21 -20.86 -16.94 -60.13
CA TYR A 21 -19.73 -17.74 -59.68
C TYR A 21 -18.80 -16.95 -58.75
N LEU A 22 -18.49 -15.69 -59.05
CA LEU A 22 -17.69 -14.80 -58.20
C LEU A 22 -18.42 -14.44 -56.90
N LEU A 23 -19.73 -14.18 -56.95
CA LEU A 23 -20.56 -13.91 -55.77
C LEU A 23 -20.68 -15.13 -54.87
N ILE A 24 -20.85 -16.34 -55.43
CA ILE A 24 -20.85 -17.60 -54.67
C ILE A 24 -19.44 -17.87 -54.10
N SER A 25 -18.38 -17.57 -54.85
CA SER A 25 -16.99 -17.68 -54.39
C SER A 25 -16.67 -16.72 -53.24
N LEU A 26 -17.24 -15.51 -53.24
CA LEU A 26 -17.12 -14.50 -52.19
C LEU A 26 -17.95 -14.85 -50.94
N TYR A 27 -19.00 -15.65 -51.07
CA TYR A 27 -19.88 -16.08 -49.97
C TYR A 27 -19.58 -17.49 -49.42
N LEU A 28 -18.70 -18.26 -50.05
CA LEU A 28 -18.26 -19.56 -49.54
C LEU A 28 -17.20 -19.33 -48.44
N PRO A 29 -17.53 -19.56 -47.15
CA PRO A 29 -16.53 -19.47 -46.10
C PRO A 29 -15.46 -20.51 -46.42
N SER A 30 -14.18 -20.11 -46.43
CA SER A 30 -13.06 -21.04 -46.59
C SER A 30 -13.31 -22.30 -45.74
N SER A 31 -13.50 -23.45 -46.41
CA SER A 31 -13.93 -24.71 -45.78
C SER A 31 -12.77 -25.36 -45.01
N ARG A 32 -12.28 -24.71 -43.96
CA ARG A 32 -11.18 -25.19 -43.10
C ARG A 32 -11.69 -26.13 -42.01
N TRP A 33 -12.34 -27.24 -42.39
CA TRP A 33 -12.88 -28.19 -41.41
C TRP A 33 -12.59 -29.64 -41.78
N LEU A 34 -12.09 -30.42 -40.82
CA LEU A 34 -12.03 -31.88 -40.90
C LEU A 34 -13.35 -32.44 -40.39
N ILE A 35 -13.96 -33.33 -41.17
CA ILE A 35 -15.19 -34.01 -40.79
C ILE A 35 -14.88 -35.48 -40.51
N PHE A 36 -15.20 -35.96 -39.30
CA PHE A 36 -15.10 -37.39 -38.98
C PHE A 36 -16.50 -38.00 -38.93
N GLY A 37 -16.65 -39.18 -39.54
CA GLY A 37 -17.83 -40.03 -39.43
C GLY A 37 -17.53 -41.22 -38.52
N ILE A 38 -18.35 -41.44 -37.49
CA ILE A 38 -18.20 -42.57 -36.57
C ILE A 38 -19.44 -43.46 -36.63
N ASP A 39 -19.24 -44.75 -36.93
CA ASP A 39 -20.29 -45.76 -36.96
C ASP A 39 -20.83 -46.02 -35.55
N LYS A 40 -22.15 -45.90 -35.36
CA LYS A 40 -22.79 -46.03 -34.04
C LYS A 40 -22.68 -47.42 -33.41
N ARG A 41 -22.48 -48.47 -34.22
CA ARG A 41 -22.48 -49.88 -33.77
C ARG A 41 -21.07 -50.45 -33.68
N THR A 42 -20.21 -50.13 -34.64
CA THR A 42 -18.89 -50.75 -34.78
C THR A 42 -17.74 -49.89 -34.28
N GLY A 43 -18.02 -48.61 -33.95
CA GLY A 43 -17.03 -47.63 -33.53
C GLY A 43 -16.02 -47.25 -34.61
N ARG A 44 -16.27 -47.64 -35.87
CA ARG A 44 -15.37 -47.36 -36.97
C ARG A 44 -15.37 -45.88 -37.33
N VAL A 45 -14.18 -45.33 -37.55
CA VAL A 45 -13.96 -43.92 -37.87
C VAL A 45 -13.53 -43.76 -39.32
N ARG A 46 -14.13 -42.79 -40.01
CA ARG A 46 -13.72 -42.38 -41.36
C ARG A 46 -13.55 -40.87 -41.40
N LEU A 47 -12.47 -40.41 -42.03
CA LEU A 47 -12.30 -39.01 -42.39
C LEU A 47 -13.11 -38.72 -43.67
N VAL A 48 -14.01 -37.75 -43.60
CA VAL A 48 -14.98 -37.40 -44.64
C VAL A 48 -14.58 -36.05 -45.22
N GLU A 49 -13.46 -35.99 -45.94
CA GLU A 49 -13.04 -34.76 -46.62
C GLU A 49 -13.49 -34.78 -48.09
N GLN A 50 -14.41 -33.87 -48.45
CA GLN A 50 -14.91 -33.42 -49.77
C GLN A 50 -15.13 -34.40 -50.95
N ARG A 51 -14.98 -35.74 -50.84
CA ARG A 51 -15.26 -36.69 -51.94
C ARG A 51 -15.96 -38.00 -51.53
N VAL A 52 -16.71 -38.02 -50.43
CA VAL A 52 -17.55 -39.18 -50.08
C VAL A 52 -19.01 -38.74 -50.00
N THR A 53 -19.75 -39.07 -51.05
CA THR A 53 -21.04 -38.45 -51.36
C THR A 53 -22.19 -38.92 -50.45
N PHE A 54 -22.07 -40.00 -49.69
CA PHE A 54 -23.17 -40.43 -48.82
C PHE A 54 -22.69 -41.31 -47.66
N LEU A 55 -22.77 -40.78 -46.44
CA LEU A 55 -22.87 -41.60 -45.23
C LEU A 55 -24.35 -41.59 -44.82
N PRO A 56 -25.00 -42.74 -44.60
CA PRO A 56 -26.39 -42.80 -44.16
C PRO A 56 -26.57 -41.93 -42.89
N PRO A 57 -27.46 -40.92 -42.90
CA PRO A 57 -27.59 -39.95 -41.82
C PRO A 57 -27.85 -40.57 -40.43
N TYR A 58 -28.41 -41.79 -40.41
CA TYR A 58 -28.79 -42.52 -39.22
C TYR A 58 -27.70 -43.48 -38.71
N GLN A 59 -26.66 -43.77 -39.49
CA GLN A 59 -25.60 -44.73 -39.13
C GLN A 59 -24.30 -44.09 -38.63
N PHE A 60 -24.07 -42.81 -38.93
CA PHE A 60 -22.83 -42.12 -38.59
C PHE A 60 -23.09 -40.77 -37.93
N TYR A 61 -22.30 -40.44 -36.89
CA TYR A 61 -22.23 -39.06 -36.38
C TYR A 61 -21.20 -38.28 -37.18
N ARG A 62 -21.59 -37.11 -37.72
CA ARG A 62 -20.67 -36.17 -38.38
C ARG A 62 -20.12 -35.20 -37.34
N LEU A 63 -18.80 -35.15 -37.25
CA LEU A 63 -18.09 -34.29 -36.31
C LEU A 63 -17.23 -33.32 -37.08
N LYS A 64 -17.26 -32.03 -36.74
CA LYS A 64 -16.59 -30.96 -37.49
C LYS A 64 -15.55 -30.30 -36.59
N PHE A 65 -14.28 -30.36 -36.99
CA PHE A 65 -13.16 -29.70 -36.30
C PHE A 65 -12.43 -28.75 -37.22
N GLU A 66 -11.83 -27.70 -36.65
CA GLU A 66 -11.06 -26.76 -37.45
C GLU A 66 -9.83 -27.48 -38.02
N LYS A 67 -9.65 -27.40 -39.34
CA LYS A 67 -8.51 -27.99 -40.05
C LYS A 67 -7.36 -26.97 -40.05
N ARG A 68 -6.23 -27.35 -39.45
CA ARG A 68 -4.98 -26.58 -39.51
C ARG A 68 -3.81 -27.50 -39.82
N GLU A 69 -3.06 -27.20 -40.88
CA GLU A 69 -1.84 -27.93 -41.25
C GLU A 69 -2.01 -29.47 -41.34
N GLY A 70 -3.18 -29.94 -41.77
CA GLY A 70 -3.47 -31.38 -41.90
C GLY A 70 -3.97 -32.09 -40.63
N PHE A 71 -4.16 -31.36 -39.52
CA PHE A 71 -4.66 -31.90 -38.25
C PHE A 71 -5.97 -31.25 -37.81
N ALA A 72 -6.69 -31.95 -36.92
CA ALA A 72 -7.84 -31.38 -36.23
C ALA A 72 -7.34 -30.59 -35.02
N GLN A 73 -7.80 -29.34 -34.88
CA GLN A 73 -7.51 -28.52 -33.71
C GLN A 73 -8.78 -28.32 -32.89
N ARG A 74 -8.61 -28.32 -31.56
CA ARG A 74 -9.66 -27.99 -30.61
C ARG A 74 -9.10 -27.20 -29.44
N ASP A 75 -9.70 -26.04 -29.21
CA ASP A 75 -9.53 -25.29 -27.97
C ASP A 75 -10.62 -25.74 -26.99
N GLY A 76 -10.24 -25.91 -25.73
CA GLY A 76 -11.11 -26.45 -24.69
C GLY A 76 -10.82 -25.86 -23.32
N LEU A 77 -11.76 -26.08 -22.43
CA LEU A 77 -11.71 -25.63 -21.03
C LEU A 77 -12.07 -26.82 -20.15
N ILE A 78 -11.24 -27.07 -19.14
CA ILE A 78 -11.45 -28.10 -18.11
C ILE A 78 -11.32 -27.46 -16.73
N ARG A 79 -11.89 -28.11 -15.72
CA ARG A 79 -11.70 -27.77 -14.32
C ARG A 79 -10.96 -28.90 -13.64
N ILE A 80 -9.91 -28.54 -12.92
CA ILE A 80 -9.07 -29.42 -12.10
C ILE A 80 -9.02 -28.86 -10.68
N ASN A 81 -8.49 -29.62 -9.73
CA ASN A 81 -8.11 -29.09 -8.43
C ASN A 81 -6.59 -29.06 -8.32
N SER A 82 -6.04 -28.00 -7.72
CA SER A 82 -4.63 -27.92 -7.34
C SER A 82 -4.33 -28.91 -6.20
N LYS A 83 -3.05 -28.99 -5.80
CA LYS A 83 -2.62 -29.76 -4.62
C LYS A 83 -3.39 -29.41 -3.35
N GLU A 84 -3.70 -28.13 -3.17
CA GLU A 84 -4.40 -27.59 -2.02
C GLU A 84 -5.93 -27.69 -2.14
N GLY A 85 -6.44 -28.30 -3.22
CA GLY A 85 -7.86 -28.45 -3.49
C GLY A 85 -8.52 -27.22 -4.10
N VAL A 86 -7.75 -26.21 -4.54
CA VAL A 86 -8.30 -25.00 -5.17
C VAL A 86 -8.76 -25.33 -6.59
N PRO A 87 -10.01 -25.03 -6.98
CA PRO A 87 -10.49 -25.20 -8.34
C PRO A 87 -9.71 -24.31 -9.32
N VAL A 88 -9.09 -24.94 -10.31
CA VAL A 88 -8.37 -24.26 -11.39
C VAL A 88 -9.07 -24.58 -12.70
N THR A 89 -9.41 -23.53 -13.44
CA THR A 89 -9.88 -23.63 -14.81
C THR A 89 -8.69 -23.57 -15.75
N VAL A 90 -8.51 -24.62 -16.57
CA VAL A 90 -7.42 -24.71 -17.53
C VAL A 90 -7.98 -24.53 -18.92
N THR A 91 -7.51 -23.49 -19.61
CA THR A 91 -7.74 -23.34 -21.05
C THR A 91 -6.61 -24.01 -21.80
N TYR A 92 -6.92 -24.92 -22.69
CA TYR A 92 -5.94 -25.67 -23.46
C TYR A 92 -6.25 -25.66 -24.95
N ARG A 93 -5.20 -25.93 -25.74
CA ARG A 93 -5.25 -26.16 -27.17
C ARG A 93 -4.71 -27.55 -27.47
N LEU A 94 -5.50 -28.34 -28.18
CA LEU A 94 -5.17 -29.70 -28.57
C LEU A 94 -5.19 -29.82 -30.10
N ARG A 95 -4.08 -30.30 -30.67
CA ARG A 95 -4.00 -30.76 -32.06
C ARG A 95 -3.88 -32.26 -32.08
N PHE A 96 -4.74 -32.91 -32.84
CA PHE A 96 -4.82 -34.36 -32.88
C PHE A 96 -5.36 -34.89 -34.21
N GLY A 97 -5.11 -36.18 -34.44
CA GLY A 97 -5.80 -37.00 -35.43
C GLY A 97 -6.40 -38.24 -34.76
N VAL A 98 -7.04 -39.09 -35.54
CA VAL A 98 -7.54 -40.39 -35.07
C VAL A 98 -6.47 -41.45 -35.36
N SER A 99 -6.03 -42.18 -34.35
CA SER A 99 -5.06 -43.27 -34.48
C SER A 99 -5.80 -44.58 -34.76
N GLY A 100 -6.00 -44.88 -36.05
CA GLY A 100 -6.64 -46.12 -36.50
C GLY A 100 -8.05 -45.94 -37.04
N ASP A 101 -8.70 -47.05 -37.38
CA ASP A 101 -10.03 -47.07 -37.98
C ASP A 101 -11.15 -47.29 -36.94
N ARG A 102 -10.84 -47.36 -35.64
CA ARG A 102 -11.78 -47.64 -34.53
C ARG A 102 -11.47 -46.84 -33.27
N ILE A 103 -12.51 -46.55 -32.48
CA ILE A 103 -12.43 -45.96 -31.14
C ILE A 103 -13.04 -46.91 -30.12
N ALA A 104 -12.32 -47.15 -29.02
CA ALA A 104 -12.68 -48.16 -28.02
C ALA A 104 -14.08 -47.95 -27.39
N ASP A 105 -14.46 -46.71 -27.07
CA ASP A 105 -15.70 -46.35 -26.36
C ASP A 105 -16.71 -45.60 -27.24
N ALA A 106 -16.83 -45.97 -28.52
CA ALA A 106 -17.61 -45.21 -29.49
C ALA A 106 -19.09 -44.98 -29.10
N ARG A 107 -19.72 -45.92 -28.38
CA ARG A 107 -21.11 -45.78 -27.90
C ARG A 107 -21.24 -44.69 -26.83
N ARG A 108 -20.34 -44.71 -25.85
CA ARG A 108 -20.28 -43.71 -24.77
C ARG A 108 -19.96 -42.31 -25.31
N VAL A 109 -19.01 -42.24 -26.22
CA VAL A 109 -18.64 -41.02 -26.95
C VAL A 109 -19.83 -40.40 -27.68
N VAL A 110 -20.71 -41.24 -28.23
CA VAL A 110 -21.94 -40.84 -28.89
C VAL A 110 -22.96 -40.31 -27.89
N ASP A 111 -23.16 -41.04 -26.80
CA ASP A 111 -24.18 -40.73 -25.79
C ASP A 111 -23.83 -39.46 -24.99
N GLU A 112 -22.55 -39.29 -24.61
CA GLU A 112 -22.05 -38.12 -23.87
C GLU A 112 -21.71 -36.93 -24.79
N GLY A 113 -21.57 -37.18 -26.08
CA GLY A 113 -21.09 -36.23 -27.07
C GLY A 113 -19.56 -36.10 -27.07
N TRP A 114 -18.98 -36.23 -28.26
CA TRP A 114 -17.52 -36.25 -28.52
C TRP A 114 -16.74 -35.13 -27.83
N ASN A 115 -17.27 -33.91 -27.83
CA ASN A 115 -16.61 -32.75 -27.22
C ASN A 115 -16.55 -32.86 -25.69
N ALA A 116 -17.60 -33.39 -25.05
CA ALA A 116 -17.59 -33.62 -23.61
C ALA A 116 -16.64 -34.75 -23.25
N TRP A 117 -16.63 -35.80 -24.06
CA TRP A 117 -15.74 -36.94 -23.86
C TRP A 117 -14.24 -36.58 -24.00
N ILE A 118 -13.83 -35.82 -25.03
CA ILE A 118 -12.44 -35.33 -25.13
C ILE A 118 -12.08 -34.48 -23.92
N ARG A 119 -12.97 -33.57 -23.50
CA ARG A 119 -12.74 -32.74 -22.32
C ARG A 119 -12.54 -33.59 -21.06
N ALA A 120 -13.33 -34.64 -20.87
CA ALA A 120 -13.18 -35.54 -19.73
C ALA A 120 -11.81 -36.23 -19.71
N ARG A 121 -11.34 -36.76 -20.84
CA ARG A 121 -10.02 -37.41 -20.94
C ARG A 121 -8.85 -36.46 -20.79
N VAL A 122 -8.96 -35.25 -21.36
CA VAL A 122 -7.96 -34.20 -21.12
C VAL A 122 -7.97 -33.80 -19.64
N SER A 123 -9.16 -33.66 -19.02
CA SER A 123 -9.29 -33.34 -17.60
C SER A 123 -8.62 -34.36 -16.70
N GLU A 124 -8.85 -35.66 -16.93
CA GLU A 124 -8.20 -36.75 -16.18
C GLU A 124 -6.67 -36.69 -16.32
N ALA A 125 -6.17 -36.54 -17.56
CA ALA A 125 -4.74 -36.52 -17.83
C ALA A 125 -4.04 -35.30 -17.24
N VAL A 126 -4.66 -34.13 -17.34
CA VAL A 126 -4.13 -32.89 -16.75
C VAL A 126 -4.16 -32.98 -15.22
N SER A 127 -5.29 -33.42 -14.63
CA SER A 127 -5.43 -33.58 -13.17
C SER A 127 -4.39 -34.53 -12.57
N ALA A 128 -4.04 -35.61 -13.28
CA ALA A 128 -3.03 -36.57 -12.82
C ALA A 128 -1.64 -35.93 -12.63
N VAL A 129 -1.34 -34.85 -13.35
CA VAL A 129 -0.07 -34.12 -13.23
C VAL A 129 -0.20 -32.94 -12.28
N THR A 130 -1.27 -32.15 -12.41
CA THR A 130 -1.42 -30.87 -11.70
C THR A 130 -1.90 -31.02 -10.26
N SER A 131 -2.53 -32.14 -9.89
CA SER A 131 -2.98 -32.40 -8.51
C SER A 131 -1.86 -32.51 -7.47
N GLN A 132 -0.61 -32.60 -7.90
CA GLN A 132 0.57 -32.63 -7.02
C GLN A 132 1.33 -31.30 -6.99
N ILE A 133 0.89 -30.32 -7.79
CA ILE A 133 1.58 -29.06 -7.99
C ILE A 133 0.86 -27.97 -7.18
N PRO A 134 1.58 -27.17 -6.39
CA PRO A 134 1.00 -26.03 -5.71
C PRO A 134 0.30 -25.08 -6.67
N VAL A 135 -0.83 -24.52 -6.26
CA VAL A 135 -1.63 -23.60 -7.10
C VAL A 135 -0.82 -22.40 -7.60
N GLU A 136 0.10 -21.89 -6.79
CA GLU A 136 0.96 -20.76 -7.17
C GLU A 136 1.95 -21.12 -8.27
N ASP A 137 2.46 -22.34 -8.27
CA ASP A 137 3.35 -22.84 -9.32
C ASP A 137 2.58 -23.03 -10.62
N LEU A 138 1.29 -23.38 -10.58
CA LEU A 138 0.46 -23.42 -11.78
C LEU A 138 0.26 -22.02 -12.39
N LEU A 139 0.13 -21.00 -11.54
CA LEU A 139 -0.11 -19.61 -11.96
C LEU A 139 1.15 -18.84 -12.36
N SER A 140 2.32 -19.27 -11.86
CA SER A 140 3.56 -18.53 -12.05
C SER A 140 4.16 -18.76 -13.45
N PRO A 141 4.45 -17.69 -14.22
CA PRO A 141 5.04 -17.80 -15.55
C PRO A 141 6.50 -18.28 -15.52
N ASN A 142 7.14 -18.29 -14.35
CA ASN A 142 8.54 -18.68 -14.15
C ASN A 142 8.70 -19.95 -13.27
N SER A 143 7.61 -20.67 -12.97
CA SER A 143 7.68 -21.82 -12.05
C SER A 143 8.31 -23.07 -12.69
N GLN A 144 8.64 -24.04 -11.82
CA GLN A 144 9.04 -25.38 -12.22
C GLN A 144 7.96 -26.09 -13.08
N PHE A 145 6.70 -25.64 -13.08
CA PHE A 145 5.68 -26.17 -13.98
C PHE A 145 6.07 -26.04 -15.46
N ASN A 146 6.82 -25.00 -15.84
CA ASN A 146 7.32 -24.88 -17.21
C ASN A 146 8.22 -26.06 -17.61
N SER A 147 9.01 -26.59 -16.67
CA SER A 147 9.82 -27.81 -16.88
C SER A 147 8.95 -29.08 -16.99
N GLN A 148 7.73 -29.06 -16.44
CA GLN A 148 6.75 -30.15 -16.48
C GLN A 148 5.84 -30.12 -17.73
N ARG A 149 5.93 -29.09 -18.60
CA ARG A 149 5.11 -28.99 -19.82
C ARG A 149 5.30 -30.17 -20.79
N ALA A 150 6.54 -30.65 -20.93
CA ALA A 150 6.83 -31.81 -21.77
C ALA A 150 6.26 -33.13 -21.19
N PRO A 151 6.53 -33.48 -19.91
CA PRO A 151 5.87 -34.60 -19.23
C PRO A 151 4.33 -34.54 -19.25
N LEU A 152 3.76 -33.34 -19.10
CA LEU A 152 2.32 -33.13 -19.19
C LEU A 152 1.78 -33.44 -20.58
N ARG A 153 2.43 -32.92 -21.63
CA ARG A 153 2.07 -33.22 -23.02
C ARG A 153 2.14 -34.73 -23.31
N GLU A 154 3.18 -35.41 -22.83
CA GLU A 154 3.32 -36.86 -22.98
C GLU A 154 2.25 -37.65 -22.24
N THR A 155 1.86 -37.18 -21.05
CA THR A 155 0.79 -37.79 -20.26
C THR A 155 -0.57 -37.64 -20.95
N VAL A 156 -0.88 -36.44 -21.43
CA VAL A 156 -2.09 -36.17 -22.24
C VAL A 156 -2.09 -37.02 -23.52
N ALA A 157 -0.96 -37.09 -24.23
CA ALA A 157 -0.83 -37.90 -25.43
C ALA A 157 -1.06 -39.40 -25.15
N ARG A 158 -0.45 -39.95 -24.08
CA ARG A 158 -0.65 -41.35 -23.68
C ARG A 158 -2.10 -41.65 -23.31
N HIS A 159 -2.74 -40.77 -22.54
CA HIS A 159 -4.11 -40.98 -22.07
C HIS A 159 -5.12 -40.93 -23.24
N LEU A 160 -4.94 -39.98 -24.16
CA LEU A 160 -5.76 -39.86 -25.36
C LEU A 160 -5.46 -40.95 -26.41
N ALA A 161 -4.22 -41.45 -26.49
CA ALA A 161 -3.85 -42.56 -27.38
C ALA A 161 -4.56 -43.87 -27.01
N ARG A 162 -4.71 -44.17 -25.71
CA ARG A 162 -5.56 -45.28 -25.24
C ARG A 162 -7.01 -45.18 -25.71
N SER A 163 -7.41 -43.97 -26.08
CA SER A 163 -8.76 -43.64 -26.50
C SER A 163 -8.90 -43.51 -28.03
N GLY A 164 -7.87 -43.89 -28.81
CA GLY A 164 -7.89 -43.86 -30.27
C GLY A 164 -7.55 -42.50 -30.89
N LEU A 165 -6.93 -41.57 -30.14
CA LEU A 165 -6.47 -40.28 -30.65
C LEU A 165 -4.96 -40.16 -30.72
N ARG A 166 -4.45 -39.71 -31.86
CA ARG A 166 -3.04 -39.34 -32.04
C ARG A 166 -2.85 -37.86 -31.76
N VAL A 167 -2.36 -37.51 -30.58
CA VAL A 167 -2.04 -36.12 -30.23
C VAL A 167 -0.74 -35.69 -30.92
N THR A 168 -0.77 -34.58 -31.65
CA THR A 168 0.40 -33.99 -32.31
C THR A 168 0.91 -32.74 -31.62
N ALA A 169 0.03 -31.99 -30.97
CA ALA A 169 0.41 -30.90 -30.07
C ALA A 169 -0.61 -30.77 -28.94
N PHE A 170 -0.13 -30.42 -27.75
CA PHE A 170 -0.95 -30.02 -26.62
C PHE A 170 -0.27 -28.84 -25.91
N GLU A 171 -1.05 -27.81 -25.65
CA GLU A 171 -0.59 -26.57 -25.04
C GLU A 171 -1.62 -26.12 -24.01
N ILE A 172 -1.16 -25.72 -22.83
CA ILE A 172 -1.99 -24.95 -21.90
C ILE A 172 -1.82 -23.48 -22.25
N VAL A 173 -2.96 -22.84 -22.56
CA VAL A 173 -3.03 -21.43 -22.93
C VAL A 173 -2.99 -20.56 -21.67
N ARG A 174 -3.77 -20.92 -20.65
CA ARG A 174 -3.78 -20.24 -19.35
C ARG A 174 -4.39 -21.09 -18.25
N PHE A 175 -4.09 -20.71 -17.02
CA PHE A 175 -4.77 -21.14 -15.80
C PHE A 175 -5.56 -19.95 -15.24
N ASP A 176 -6.83 -20.15 -14.94
CA ASP A 176 -7.66 -19.20 -14.19
C ASP A 176 -8.05 -19.86 -12.86
N VAL A 177 -7.88 -19.17 -11.75
CA VAL A 177 -8.22 -19.69 -10.41
C VAL A 177 -9.37 -18.89 -9.83
N ASP A 178 -10.25 -19.58 -9.10
CA ASP A 178 -11.21 -18.89 -8.24
C ASP A 178 -10.44 -18.17 -7.12
N HIS A 179 -10.34 -16.85 -7.25
CA HIS A 179 -9.53 -16.01 -6.36
C HIS A 179 -10.01 -16.08 -4.90
N GLU A 180 -11.33 -16.13 -4.67
CA GLU A 180 -11.89 -16.21 -3.32
C GLU A 180 -11.54 -17.55 -2.66
N GLU A 181 -11.62 -18.64 -3.42
CA GLU A 181 -11.28 -19.97 -2.92
C GLU A 181 -9.79 -20.12 -2.64
N LEU A 182 -8.93 -19.53 -3.49
CA LEU A 182 -7.50 -19.43 -3.25
C LEU A 182 -7.20 -18.67 -1.95
N LEU A 183 -7.81 -17.50 -1.78
CA LEU A 183 -7.64 -16.70 -0.55
C LEU A 183 -8.18 -17.46 0.67
N ARG A 184 -9.28 -18.20 0.55
CA ARG A 184 -9.84 -19.02 1.64
C ARG A 184 -8.84 -20.08 2.12
N VAL A 185 -8.22 -20.81 1.19
CA VAL A 185 -7.19 -21.82 1.51
C VAL A 185 -5.97 -21.17 2.14
N LYS A 186 -5.45 -20.10 1.54
CA LYS A 186 -4.31 -19.35 2.10
C LYS A 186 -4.60 -18.81 3.50
N ARG A 187 -5.80 -18.27 3.75
CA ARG A 187 -6.20 -17.81 5.10
C ARG A 187 -6.18 -18.95 6.12
N ALA A 188 -6.64 -20.14 5.73
CA ALA A 188 -6.64 -21.30 6.61
C ALA A 188 -5.21 -21.77 6.94
N GLU A 189 -4.32 -21.77 5.95
CA GLU A 189 -2.91 -22.11 6.13
C GLU A 189 -2.20 -21.07 7.00
N LEU A 190 -2.34 -19.77 6.73
CA LEU A 190 -1.78 -18.70 7.58
C LEU A 190 -2.26 -18.77 9.03
N ARG A 191 -3.53 -19.12 9.28
CA ARG A 191 -4.05 -19.34 10.64
C ARG A 191 -3.40 -20.54 11.32
N ARG A 192 -3.11 -21.61 10.57
CA ARG A 192 -2.39 -22.78 11.06
C ARG A 192 -0.94 -22.41 11.38
N ASP A 193 -0.32 -21.68 10.44
CA ASP A 193 0.91 -20.88 10.52
C ASP A 193 1.10 -20.30 11.91
N ALA A 194 0.30 -19.27 12.14
CA ALA A 194 0.31 -18.51 13.38
C ALA A 194 0.14 -19.44 14.58
N ARG A 195 -0.87 -20.34 14.58
CA ARG A 195 -1.17 -21.26 15.71
C ARG A 195 -0.02 -22.19 16.07
N SER A 196 0.83 -22.56 15.11
CA SER A 196 1.93 -23.50 15.34
C SER A 196 3.09 -22.91 16.15
N ALA A 197 3.26 -21.59 16.14
CA ALA A 197 4.35 -20.89 16.82
C ALA A 197 3.82 -19.68 17.62
N PRO A 198 3.07 -19.87 18.72
CA PRO A 198 2.50 -18.76 19.46
C PRO A 198 3.55 -18.03 20.28
N THR A 199 4.16 -17.00 19.69
CA THR A 199 4.96 -16.04 20.45
C THR A 199 4.10 -14.87 20.90
N ARG A 200 4.53 -14.23 21.99
CA ARG A 200 4.03 -12.95 22.44
C ARG A 200 5.05 -11.88 22.13
N VAL A 201 4.58 -10.74 21.67
CA VAL A 201 5.44 -9.58 21.38
C VAL A 201 4.87 -8.37 22.11
N ALA A 202 5.71 -7.68 22.87
CA ALA A 202 5.40 -6.40 23.47
C ALA A 202 6.35 -5.34 22.91
N ILE A 203 5.81 -4.28 22.33
CA ILE A 203 6.54 -3.18 21.72
C ILE A 203 6.25 -1.91 22.52
N PHE A 204 7.29 -1.35 23.12
CA PHE A 204 7.28 -0.05 23.77
C PHE A 204 7.95 0.96 22.85
N ALA A 205 7.13 1.75 22.17
CA ALA A 205 7.60 2.83 21.30
C ALA A 205 7.96 4.05 22.15
N LEU A 206 9.20 4.51 22.09
CA LEU A 206 9.64 5.76 22.71
C LEU A 206 9.88 6.76 21.58
N ASP A 207 9.01 7.74 21.42
CA ASP A 207 9.12 8.65 20.28
C ASP A 207 10.34 9.58 20.43
N SER A 208 11.14 9.68 19.37
CA SER A 208 12.40 10.43 19.33
C SER A 208 13.41 10.12 20.45
N ALA A 209 13.44 8.88 20.96
CA ALA A 209 14.45 8.43 21.91
C ALA A 209 15.79 8.18 21.21
N ASP A 210 16.87 8.54 21.90
CA ASP A 210 18.20 8.58 21.30
C ASP A 210 19.26 7.89 22.17
N TRP A 211 20.21 7.22 21.53
CA TRP A 211 21.28 6.50 22.21
C TRP A 211 22.18 7.37 23.09
N GLU A 212 22.41 8.65 22.74
CA GLU A 212 23.23 9.57 23.53
C GLU A 212 22.60 9.82 24.90
N LEU A 213 21.32 10.23 24.92
CA LEU A 213 20.58 10.43 26.17
C LEU A 213 20.38 9.12 26.93
N LEU A 214 19.96 8.03 26.26
CA LEU A 214 19.74 6.76 26.95
C LEU A 214 21.04 6.23 27.59
N SER A 215 22.18 6.38 26.92
CA SER A 215 23.46 5.94 27.48
C SER A 215 23.88 6.78 28.69
N GLU A 216 23.65 8.10 28.65
CA GLU A 216 23.85 9.00 29.78
C GLU A 216 22.99 8.57 30.97
N LEU A 217 21.67 8.48 30.79
CA LEU A 217 20.73 8.13 31.86
C LEU A 217 20.95 6.72 32.42
N ALA A 218 21.34 5.76 31.57
CA ALA A 218 21.67 4.41 32.01
C ALA A 218 22.97 4.36 32.81
N SER A 219 23.94 5.22 32.49
CA SER A 219 25.20 5.36 33.24
C SER A 219 24.94 5.96 34.62
N ASP A 220 24.06 6.95 34.69
CA ASP A 220 23.61 7.59 35.93
C ASP A 220 22.67 6.71 36.78
N GLY A 221 22.26 5.55 36.27
CA GLY A 221 21.36 4.62 36.98
C GLY A 221 19.90 5.08 37.02
N ARG A 222 19.50 6.04 36.18
CA ARG A 222 18.14 6.59 36.12
C ARG A 222 17.14 5.72 35.36
N ILE A 223 17.63 4.87 34.44
CA ILE A 223 16.79 3.97 33.62
C ILE A 223 17.23 2.50 33.74
N PRO A 224 17.12 1.89 34.94
CA PRO A 224 17.65 0.55 35.20
C PRO A 224 16.96 -0.56 34.38
N ASN A 225 15.68 -0.43 34.02
CA ASN A 225 14.96 -1.48 33.30
C ASN A 225 15.41 -1.54 31.83
N ILE A 226 15.45 -0.40 31.15
CA ILE A 226 15.97 -0.26 29.78
C ILE A 226 17.43 -0.72 29.74
N LYS A 227 18.25 -0.33 30.72
CA LYS A 227 19.63 -0.79 30.85
C LYS A 227 19.75 -2.31 30.97
N ALA A 228 18.86 -2.96 31.73
CA ALA A 228 18.87 -4.42 31.83
C ALA A 228 18.54 -5.08 30.49
N LEU A 229 17.58 -4.54 29.73
CA LEU A 229 17.23 -5.04 28.40
C LEU A 229 18.38 -4.87 27.39
N THR A 230 19.11 -3.74 27.42
CA THR A 230 20.29 -3.56 26.54
C THR A 230 21.43 -4.50 26.88
N GLN A 231 21.60 -4.86 28.16
CA GLN A 231 22.66 -5.75 28.61
C GLN A 231 22.38 -7.23 28.31
N GLY A 232 21.12 -7.65 28.42
CA GLY A 232 20.70 -9.04 28.23
C GLY A 232 20.14 -9.36 26.84
N GLY A 233 19.86 -8.34 26.03
CA GLY A 233 19.21 -8.47 24.72
C GLY A 233 20.12 -8.08 23.56
N THR A 234 19.45 -7.60 22.51
CA THR A 234 20.06 -7.16 21.26
C THR A 234 19.76 -5.71 21.03
N ILE A 235 20.78 -4.96 20.64
CA ILE A 235 20.68 -3.54 20.34
C ILE A 235 21.02 -3.26 18.89
N ALA A 236 20.38 -2.25 18.31
CA ALA A 236 20.67 -1.75 16.98
C ALA A 236 20.32 -0.26 16.84
N SER A 237 20.90 0.37 15.82
CA SER A 237 20.49 1.70 15.37
C SER A 237 19.29 1.59 14.43
N SER A 238 18.20 2.26 14.75
CA SER A 238 16.98 2.31 13.94
C SER A 238 17.12 3.38 12.85
N GLN A 239 17.31 2.95 11.61
CA GLN A 239 17.45 3.81 10.44
C GLN A 239 16.08 4.32 9.99
N THR A 240 15.96 5.64 9.94
CA THR A 240 14.70 6.32 9.64
C THR A 240 14.59 6.80 8.20
N ILE A 241 13.41 7.29 7.84
CA ILE A 241 13.13 7.98 6.56
C ILE A 241 12.89 9.47 6.81
N GLN A 242 13.03 10.27 5.76
CA GLN A 242 12.86 11.73 5.84
C GLN A 242 11.64 12.17 5.02
N PRO A 243 10.86 13.17 5.48
CA PRO A 243 11.03 13.93 6.73
C PRO A 243 10.73 13.11 8.01
N THR A 244 11.28 13.49 9.16
CA THR A 244 11.07 12.78 10.44
C THR A 244 9.75 13.18 11.13
N VAL A 245 8.64 12.92 10.45
CA VAL A 245 7.27 13.18 10.94
C VAL A 245 6.74 11.94 11.66
N SER A 246 6.44 12.02 12.95
CA SER A 246 6.08 10.86 13.78
C SER A 246 4.90 10.07 13.24
N SER A 247 3.82 10.72 12.81
CA SER A 247 2.65 10.04 12.24
C SER A 247 3.00 9.19 11.02
N MET A 248 3.86 9.71 10.14
CA MET A 248 4.34 9.01 8.95
C MET A 248 5.24 7.83 9.35
N LEU A 249 6.23 8.07 10.20
CA LEU A 249 7.22 7.08 10.61
C LEU A 249 6.59 5.89 11.35
N TRP A 250 5.71 6.16 12.32
CA TRP A 250 5.06 5.11 13.10
C TRP A 250 4.00 4.35 12.30
N THR A 251 3.41 4.98 11.27
CA THR A 251 2.56 4.26 10.30
C THR A 251 3.39 3.37 9.38
N THR A 252 4.56 3.84 8.91
CA THR A 252 5.52 3.00 8.18
C THR A 252 5.95 1.81 9.02
N ALA A 253 6.30 2.03 10.29
CA ALA A 253 6.71 0.98 11.23
C ALA A 253 5.60 -0.07 11.44
N ALA A 254 4.34 0.36 11.50
CA ALA A 254 3.18 -0.49 11.73
C ALA A 254 2.67 -1.21 10.49
N THR A 255 2.95 -0.70 9.28
CA THR A 255 2.48 -1.32 8.02
C THR A 255 3.58 -2.05 7.27
N GLY A 256 4.86 -1.71 7.53
CA GLY A 256 6.00 -2.15 6.75
C GLY A 256 6.07 -1.56 5.35
N LEU A 257 5.20 -0.59 5.01
CA LEU A 257 5.06 0.01 3.70
C LEU A 257 5.58 1.46 3.70
N PRO A 258 5.97 2.01 2.53
CA PRO A 258 6.37 3.40 2.44
C PRO A 258 5.18 4.38 2.48
N PRO A 259 5.43 5.67 2.77
CA PRO A 259 4.38 6.68 2.95
C PRO A 259 3.42 6.84 1.78
N ASP A 260 3.90 6.71 0.54
CA ASP A 260 3.10 6.73 -0.67
C ASP A 260 2.13 5.55 -0.78
N ARG A 261 2.45 4.42 -0.12
CA ARG A 261 1.65 3.19 -0.13
C ARG A 261 0.65 3.14 1.01
N HIS A 262 1.05 3.50 2.22
CA HIS A 262 0.10 3.54 3.35
C HIS A 262 -0.70 4.85 3.41
N GLY A 263 -0.29 5.91 2.70
CA GLY A 263 -1.09 7.13 2.49
C GLY A 263 -0.99 8.21 3.57
N VAL A 264 -0.13 8.04 4.58
CA VAL A 264 0.03 8.97 5.71
C VAL A 264 1.34 9.73 5.55
N LEU A 265 1.25 11.03 5.31
CA LEU A 265 2.39 11.88 4.93
C LEU A 265 2.69 12.99 5.94
N ASP A 266 1.76 13.28 6.84
CA ASP A 266 1.79 14.44 7.75
C ASP A 266 0.98 14.14 9.02
N PHE A 267 0.96 15.05 9.98
CA PHE A 267 0.09 14.98 11.16
C PHE A 267 -1.39 15.27 10.85
N ILE A 268 -1.66 15.88 9.69
CA ILE A 268 -3.00 16.27 9.23
C ILE A 268 -3.31 15.55 7.91
N ASP A 269 -4.52 15.00 7.83
CA ASP A 269 -5.10 14.53 6.57
C ASP A 269 -5.69 15.71 5.81
N TRP A 270 -4.93 16.22 4.85
CA TRP A 270 -5.34 17.38 4.04
C TRP A 270 -6.56 17.13 3.14
N SER A 271 -6.93 15.87 2.87
CA SER A 271 -8.14 15.56 2.12
C SER A 271 -9.40 15.74 2.97
N ARG A 272 -9.31 15.44 4.27
CA ARG A 272 -10.42 15.52 5.24
C ARG A 272 -10.34 16.76 6.15
N HIS A 273 -9.21 17.45 6.18
CA HIS A 273 -8.89 18.54 7.10
C HIS A 273 -9.02 18.13 8.57
N THR A 274 -8.67 16.88 8.88
CA THR A 274 -8.72 16.28 10.22
C THR A 274 -7.34 15.76 10.64
N PRO A 275 -7.10 15.50 11.93
CA PRO A 275 -5.98 14.68 12.37
C PRO A 275 -5.87 13.39 11.55
N VAL A 276 -4.64 12.93 11.32
CA VAL A 276 -4.46 11.60 10.73
C VAL A 276 -4.94 10.54 11.71
N ASP A 277 -5.76 9.62 11.20
CA ASP A 277 -6.37 8.54 11.95
C ASP A 277 -6.33 7.27 11.08
N SER A 278 -6.98 6.20 11.52
CA SER A 278 -7.09 4.95 10.77
C SER A 278 -7.74 5.10 9.39
N TYR A 279 -8.62 6.09 9.16
CA TYR A 279 -9.21 6.35 7.84
C TYR A 279 -8.20 6.98 6.86
N SER A 280 -7.14 7.62 7.35
CA SER A 280 -6.06 8.12 6.49
C SER A 280 -5.17 7.01 5.94
N ARG A 281 -5.10 5.87 6.64
CA ARG A 281 -4.26 4.73 6.28
C ARG A 281 -4.94 3.87 5.20
N ARG A 282 -4.18 3.47 4.19
CA ARG A 282 -4.65 2.70 3.00
C ARG A 282 -4.14 1.26 2.92
N ALA A 283 -3.59 0.76 4.02
CA ALA A 283 -3.02 -0.57 4.09
C ALA A 283 -3.14 -1.12 5.52
N PRO A 284 -3.38 -2.42 5.71
CA PRO A 284 -3.50 -3.03 7.03
C PRO A 284 -2.18 -2.91 7.82
N ALA A 285 -2.30 -2.58 9.10
CA ALA A 285 -1.19 -2.53 10.03
C ALA A 285 -1.01 -3.89 10.72
N ILE A 286 0.11 -4.10 11.39
CA ILE A 286 0.44 -5.38 12.06
C ILE A 286 -0.68 -5.80 13.02
N TRP A 287 -1.34 -4.88 13.72
CA TRP A 287 -2.47 -5.21 14.60
C TRP A 287 -3.71 -5.70 13.84
N ASP A 288 -4.01 -5.15 12.65
CA ASP A 288 -5.11 -5.62 11.81
C ASP A 288 -4.81 -7.02 11.25
N ILE A 289 -3.56 -7.21 10.83
CA ILE A 289 -3.04 -8.49 10.34
C ILE A 289 -3.10 -9.53 11.46
N ALA A 290 -2.60 -9.20 12.65
CA ALA A 290 -2.63 -10.05 13.83
C ALA A 290 -4.07 -10.49 14.14
N ASP A 291 -5.02 -9.54 14.24
CA ASP A 291 -6.42 -9.80 14.52
C ASP A 291 -7.05 -10.78 13.51
N ALA A 292 -6.83 -10.56 12.22
CA ALA A 292 -7.39 -11.38 11.14
C ALA A 292 -6.95 -12.86 11.18
N PHE A 293 -5.77 -13.11 11.76
CA PHE A 293 -5.19 -14.45 11.92
C PHE A 293 -5.25 -14.97 13.36
N GLY A 294 -6.12 -14.39 14.20
CA GLY A 294 -6.42 -14.89 15.56
C GLY A 294 -5.34 -14.57 16.58
N ARG A 295 -4.59 -13.50 16.36
CA ARG A 295 -3.58 -12.94 17.27
C ARG A 295 -4.13 -11.62 17.81
N GLN A 296 -4.87 -11.68 18.90
CA GLN A 296 -5.44 -10.46 19.50
C GLN A 296 -4.32 -9.50 19.89
N ALA A 297 -4.51 -8.22 19.58
CA ALA A 297 -3.61 -7.15 19.94
C ALA A 297 -4.20 -6.28 21.06
N LEU A 298 -3.33 -5.63 21.83
CA LEU A 298 -3.63 -4.45 22.64
C LEU A 298 -2.78 -3.32 22.09
N VAL A 299 -3.41 -2.27 21.57
CA VAL A 299 -2.74 -1.12 20.98
C VAL A 299 -3.17 0.15 21.69
N THR A 300 -2.23 0.96 22.14
CA THR A 300 -2.53 2.25 22.76
C THR A 300 -1.57 3.34 22.31
N ASN A 301 -2.12 4.54 22.14
CA ASN A 301 -1.37 5.75 21.80
C ASN A 301 -0.57 5.64 20.48
N TRP A 302 -1.02 4.79 19.54
CA TRP A 302 -0.29 4.54 18.30
C TRP A 302 -0.92 5.29 17.13
N TRP A 303 -0.08 5.97 16.35
CA TRP A 303 -0.50 6.74 15.18
C TRP A 303 -1.33 5.90 14.19
N THR A 304 -2.51 6.40 13.83
CA THR A 304 -3.47 5.77 12.90
C THR A 304 -4.04 4.41 13.34
N ALA A 305 -3.97 4.11 14.64
CA ALA A 305 -4.60 2.92 15.21
C ALA A 305 -6.08 3.12 15.56
N TRP A 306 -6.48 4.35 15.87
CA TRP A 306 -7.86 4.69 16.19
C TRP A 306 -8.55 5.42 15.02
N PRO A 307 -9.88 5.28 14.83
CA PRO A 307 -10.69 4.18 15.35
C PRO A 307 -10.18 2.80 14.88
N PRO A 308 -10.51 1.72 15.60
CA PRO A 308 -9.96 0.40 15.29
C PRO A 308 -10.57 -0.19 14.03
N ALA A 309 -9.77 -0.84 13.19
CA ALA A 309 -10.27 -1.71 12.12
C ALA A 309 -10.35 -3.19 12.54
N ALA A 310 -9.46 -3.61 13.44
CA ALA A 310 -9.48 -4.92 14.08
C ALA A 310 -10.69 -5.09 15.03
N ARG A 311 -11.28 -6.29 15.03
CA ARG A 311 -12.58 -6.58 15.69
C ARG A 311 -12.46 -7.30 17.02
N SER A 312 -11.38 -8.06 17.21
CA SER A 312 -11.17 -8.88 18.41
C SER A 312 -10.05 -8.34 19.30
N SER A 313 -9.44 -7.23 18.89
CA SER A 313 -8.31 -6.59 19.54
C SER A 313 -8.77 -5.38 20.35
N ILE A 314 -7.91 -4.92 21.25
CA ILE A 314 -8.19 -3.85 22.20
C ILE A 314 -7.45 -2.60 21.74
N PHE A 315 -8.16 -1.48 21.68
CA PHE A 315 -7.58 -0.19 21.30
C PHE A 315 -7.95 0.85 22.34
N PHE A 316 -6.99 1.67 22.72
CA PHE A 316 -7.22 2.81 23.61
C PHE A 316 -6.43 4.04 23.16
N ASP A 317 -7.18 5.12 22.99
CA ASP A 317 -6.72 6.49 22.78
C ASP A 317 -6.01 6.79 21.45
N GLU A 318 -5.79 8.08 21.19
CA GLU A 318 -5.04 8.64 20.06
C GLU A 318 -3.73 9.31 20.55
N PRO A 319 -2.71 9.48 19.69
CA PRO A 319 -1.56 10.32 19.99
C PRO A 319 -1.92 11.76 20.38
N VAL A 320 -1.04 12.38 21.16
CA VAL A 320 -1.03 13.79 21.59
C VAL A 320 -2.12 14.17 22.60
N VAL A 321 -3.34 13.68 22.43
CA VAL A 321 -4.51 14.08 23.23
C VAL A 321 -5.25 12.89 23.79
N LEU A 322 -5.69 12.99 25.05
CA LEU A 322 -6.64 12.04 25.62
C LEU A 322 -8.02 12.26 25.01
N VAL A 323 -8.58 11.23 24.39
CA VAL A 323 -9.90 11.26 23.76
C VAL A 323 -10.93 10.57 24.66
N PRO A 324 -11.93 11.29 25.18
CA PRO A 324 -12.99 10.69 25.98
C PRO A 324 -13.69 9.56 25.24
N ASN A 325 -13.91 8.43 25.92
CA ASN A 325 -14.54 7.22 25.37
C ASN A 325 -13.80 6.56 24.19
N ALA A 326 -12.55 6.94 23.89
CA ALA A 326 -11.76 6.29 22.85
C ALA A 326 -11.19 4.96 23.33
N ILE A 327 -12.07 3.98 23.52
CA ILE A 327 -11.71 2.61 23.82
C ILE A 327 -12.57 1.62 23.05
N TYR A 328 -11.93 0.53 22.64
CA TYR A 328 -12.57 -0.59 21.99
C TYR A 328 -12.05 -1.92 22.55
N PRO A 329 -12.92 -2.92 22.72
CA PRO A 329 -14.37 -2.86 22.55
C PRO A 329 -15.07 -1.99 23.62
N ALA A 330 -16.27 -1.50 23.31
CA ALA A 330 -16.95 -0.47 24.10
C ALA A 330 -17.35 -0.94 25.51
N ASP A 331 -17.44 -2.24 25.76
CA ASP A 331 -17.68 -2.83 27.08
C ASP A 331 -16.53 -2.61 28.06
N LEU A 332 -15.34 -2.24 27.58
CA LEU A 332 -14.20 -1.87 28.43
C LEU A 332 -14.25 -0.41 28.90
N ALA A 333 -15.18 0.41 28.39
CA ALA A 333 -15.20 1.86 28.63
C ALA A 333 -15.27 2.23 30.11
N SER A 334 -16.23 1.67 30.85
CA SER A 334 -16.39 1.97 32.29
C SER A 334 -15.14 1.57 33.09
N ARG A 335 -14.48 0.47 32.69
CA ARG A 335 -13.26 0.02 33.36
C ARG A 335 -12.10 0.98 33.08
N ALA A 336 -11.90 1.36 31.82
CA ALA A 336 -10.86 2.31 31.45
C ALA A 336 -11.04 3.67 32.12
N GLU A 337 -12.26 4.21 32.11
CA GLU A 337 -12.58 5.49 32.76
C GLU A 337 -12.27 5.45 34.27
N SER A 338 -12.52 4.32 34.94
CA SER A 338 -12.24 4.17 36.38
C SER A 338 -10.75 4.20 36.75
N VAL A 339 -9.84 3.95 35.80
CA VAL A 339 -8.39 3.88 36.04
C VAL A 339 -7.58 4.93 35.30
N ALA A 340 -8.19 5.64 34.35
CA ALA A 340 -7.57 6.79 33.68
C ALA A 340 -7.20 7.89 34.69
N VAL A 341 -6.25 8.75 34.32
CA VAL A 341 -5.78 9.87 35.14
C VAL A 341 -6.28 11.17 34.50
N PRO A 342 -7.39 11.76 35.00
CA PRO A 342 -7.88 13.00 34.43
C PRO A 342 -6.83 14.11 34.60
N GLY A 343 -6.60 14.90 33.55
CA GLY A 343 -5.56 15.94 33.56
C GLY A 343 -5.67 16.93 34.72
N GLN A 344 -6.90 17.21 35.17
CA GLN A 344 -7.16 18.11 36.30
C GLN A 344 -6.70 17.55 37.65
N THR A 345 -6.46 16.24 37.74
CA THR A 345 -5.96 15.57 38.96
C THR A 345 -4.43 15.60 39.08
N VAL A 346 -3.73 15.92 37.99
CA VAL A 346 -2.27 16.09 38.01
C VAL A 346 -1.96 17.49 38.55
N GLY A 347 -1.72 17.58 39.85
CA GLY A 347 -1.48 18.82 40.57
C GLY A 347 0.01 19.18 40.69
N TYR A 348 0.26 20.28 41.39
CA TYR A 348 1.60 20.76 41.72
C TYR A 348 2.47 19.66 42.33
N ASP A 349 1.92 18.87 43.26
CA ASP A 349 2.65 17.83 44.00
C ASP A 349 3.21 16.71 43.10
N GLN A 350 2.57 16.49 41.95
CA GLN A 350 3.03 15.55 40.93
C GLN A 350 4.07 16.20 40.02
N VAL A 351 3.81 17.42 39.54
CA VAL A 351 4.65 18.08 38.53
C VAL A 351 6.00 18.55 39.09
N HIS A 352 6.04 19.07 40.33
CA HIS A 352 7.30 19.54 40.93
C HIS A 352 8.32 18.42 41.22
N ARG A 353 7.94 17.14 41.05
CA ARG A 353 8.89 16.00 41.11
C ARG A 353 9.76 15.91 39.87
N PHE A 354 9.32 16.51 38.77
CA PHE A 354 10.02 16.49 37.49
C PHE A 354 10.79 17.79 37.26
N MET A 355 10.37 18.90 37.86
CA MET A 355 10.95 20.23 37.64
C MET A 355 10.96 21.07 38.92
N ASN A 356 11.92 21.98 39.04
CA ASN A 356 12.09 22.84 40.21
C ASN A 356 11.24 24.12 40.09
N ILE A 357 9.94 23.99 40.33
CA ILE A 357 8.98 25.11 40.23
C ILE A 357 8.38 25.48 41.60
N LEU A 358 8.12 26.77 41.78
CA LEU A 358 7.44 27.30 42.96
C LEU A 358 5.90 27.20 42.83
N PRO A 359 5.15 27.14 43.94
CA PRO A 359 3.67 27.15 43.87
C PRO A 359 3.11 28.36 43.11
N SER A 360 3.73 29.53 43.24
CA SER A 360 3.31 30.73 42.51
C SER A 360 3.57 30.66 41.00
N GLU A 361 4.57 29.89 40.56
CA GLU A 361 4.83 29.63 39.14
C GLU A 361 3.80 28.67 38.57
N TRP A 362 3.46 27.64 39.33
CA TRP A 362 2.36 26.72 39.02
C TRP A 362 1.03 27.46 38.87
N ASP A 363 0.64 28.27 39.85
CA ASP A 363 -0.63 29.00 39.82
C ASP A 363 -0.72 29.93 38.59
N ARG A 364 0.41 30.57 38.21
CA ARG A 364 0.48 31.38 36.98
C ARG A 364 0.30 30.53 35.73
N ALA A 365 0.94 29.37 35.65
CA ALA A 365 0.83 28.46 34.51
C ALA A 365 -0.59 27.88 34.36
N THR A 366 -1.23 27.48 35.47
CA THR A 366 -2.51 26.76 35.43
C THR A 366 -3.75 27.65 35.50
N SER A 367 -3.62 28.95 35.80
CA SER A 367 -4.74 29.90 35.88
C SER A 367 -5.35 30.31 34.52
N GLY A 368 -4.93 29.69 33.41
CA GLY A 368 -5.68 29.70 32.15
C GLY A 368 -5.40 30.86 31.19
N ARG A 369 -4.25 31.55 31.31
CA ARG A 369 -3.90 32.66 30.39
C ARG A 369 -3.07 32.25 29.18
N ASN A 370 -2.34 31.14 29.25
CA ASN A 370 -1.46 30.67 28.18
C ASN A 370 -1.49 29.14 28.04
N PRO A 371 -2.23 28.57 27.08
CA PRO A 371 -2.36 27.12 26.93
C PRO A 371 -1.06 26.43 26.49
N ILE A 372 -0.08 27.19 25.97
CA ILE A 372 1.23 26.69 25.54
C ILE A 372 2.32 26.90 26.61
N ASP A 373 1.93 27.22 27.87
CA ASP A 373 2.89 27.30 28.96
C ASP A 373 3.54 25.92 29.21
N PRO A 374 4.88 25.82 29.24
CA PRO A 374 5.58 24.53 29.31
C PRO A 374 5.22 23.70 30.55
N ILE A 375 4.87 24.33 31.68
CA ILE A 375 4.44 23.62 32.89
C ILE A 375 3.06 23.00 32.67
N ASN A 376 2.14 23.76 32.08
CA ASN A 376 0.78 23.29 31.79
C ASN A 376 0.77 22.21 30.69
N VAL A 377 1.57 22.37 29.64
CA VAL A 377 1.73 21.36 28.58
C VAL A 377 2.34 20.07 29.16
N PHE A 378 3.37 20.18 29.99
CA PHE A 378 3.96 19.01 30.65
C PHE A 378 2.99 18.29 31.59
N ARG A 379 2.12 19.01 32.31
CA ARG A 379 1.03 18.41 33.10
C ARG A 379 0.15 17.53 32.23
N ASP A 380 -0.24 18.02 31.06
CA ASP A 380 -1.13 17.30 30.15
C ASP A 380 -0.41 16.08 29.52
N VAL A 381 0.88 16.20 29.19
CA VAL A 381 1.74 15.08 28.75
C VAL A 381 1.85 14.00 29.83
N LEU A 382 2.05 14.38 31.10
CA LEU A 382 2.09 13.43 32.22
C LEU A 382 0.75 12.72 32.42
N ALA A 383 -0.36 13.48 32.40
CA ALA A 383 -1.70 12.92 32.55
C ALA A 383 -2.00 11.88 31.47
N LYS A 384 -1.64 12.18 30.21
CA LYS A 384 -1.75 11.24 29.09
C LYS A 384 -0.88 10.01 29.28
N THR A 385 0.42 10.21 29.54
CA THR A 385 1.39 9.12 29.79
C THR A 385 0.88 8.14 30.86
N TRP A 386 0.37 8.66 31.98
CA TRP A 386 -0.16 7.83 33.06
C TRP A 386 -1.50 7.20 32.75
N SER A 387 -2.39 7.88 32.02
CA SER A 387 -3.68 7.33 31.61
C SER A 387 -3.48 6.16 30.66
N ASP A 388 -2.70 6.35 29.58
CA ASP A 388 -2.42 5.33 28.58
C ASP A 388 -1.82 4.09 29.21
N HIS A 389 -0.81 4.28 30.07
CA HIS A 389 -0.19 3.18 30.80
C HIS A 389 -1.17 2.47 31.72
N ARG A 390 -1.87 3.19 32.61
CA ARG A 390 -2.73 2.60 33.63
C ARG A 390 -3.91 1.87 33.01
N VAL A 391 -4.55 2.45 31.99
CA VAL A 391 -5.64 1.80 31.26
C VAL A 391 -5.13 0.54 30.59
N ALA A 392 -4.07 0.63 29.80
CA ALA A 392 -3.54 -0.51 29.05
C ALA A 392 -3.12 -1.67 29.97
N ILE A 393 -2.37 -1.41 31.05
CA ILE A 393 -1.88 -2.49 31.93
C ILE A 393 -3.01 -3.12 32.76
N ASN A 394 -4.01 -2.34 33.21
CA ASN A 394 -5.15 -2.88 33.95
C ASN A 394 -6.07 -3.69 33.04
N VAL A 395 -6.39 -3.17 31.85
CA VAL A 395 -7.21 -3.90 30.86
C VAL A 395 -6.50 -5.19 30.44
N TYR A 396 -5.18 -5.15 30.20
CA TYR A 396 -4.39 -6.34 29.91
C TYR A 396 -4.53 -7.40 31.00
N ASN A 397 -4.33 -7.01 32.26
CA ASN A 397 -4.44 -7.92 33.40
C ASN A 397 -5.85 -8.51 33.55
N ASP A 398 -6.90 -7.69 33.38
CA ASP A 398 -8.29 -8.14 33.45
C ASP A 398 -8.59 -9.18 32.36
N GLN A 399 -8.12 -8.95 31.13
CA GLN A 399 -8.30 -9.87 30.01
C GLN A 399 -7.54 -11.18 30.21
N ARG A 400 -6.32 -11.12 30.75
CA ARG A 400 -5.56 -12.32 31.14
C ARG A 400 -6.26 -13.15 32.21
N GLN A 401 -6.87 -12.52 33.22
CA GLN A 401 -7.65 -13.23 34.24
C GLN A 401 -8.86 -13.95 33.63
N GLN A 402 -9.39 -13.45 32.52
CA GLN A 402 -10.49 -14.06 31.76
C GLN A 402 -10.03 -15.08 30.71
N GLY A 403 -8.73 -15.38 30.63
CA GLY A 403 -8.17 -16.32 29.65
C GLY A 403 -8.08 -15.76 28.23
N ARG A 404 -8.20 -14.44 28.05
CA ARG A 404 -8.08 -13.73 26.77
C ARG A 404 -6.78 -12.93 26.77
N ASP A 405 -5.67 -13.58 26.48
CA ASP A 405 -4.35 -12.94 26.55
C ASP A 405 -3.97 -12.32 25.19
N PRO A 406 -3.85 -10.99 25.06
CA PRO A 406 -3.32 -10.37 23.85
C PRO A 406 -1.91 -10.89 23.55
N LEU A 407 -1.68 -11.28 22.30
CA LEU A 407 -0.39 -11.81 21.84
C LEU A 407 0.52 -10.73 21.25
N LEU A 408 -0.06 -9.59 20.88
CA LEU A 408 0.67 -8.40 20.47
C LEU A 408 0.29 -7.24 21.40
N ILE A 409 1.27 -6.67 22.10
CA ILE A 409 1.11 -5.49 22.92
C ILE A 409 1.90 -4.37 22.26
N MET A 410 1.26 -3.25 21.97
CA MET A 410 1.87 -2.08 21.32
C MET A 410 1.49 -0.84 22.11
N VAL A 411 2.45 -0.29 22.84
CA VAL A 411 2.27 0.88 23.71
C VAL A 411 3.26 1.95 23.27
N SER A 412 2.76 3.13 22.94
CA SER A 412 3.59 4.29 22.63
C SER A 412 3.68 5.24 23.81
N TYR A 413 4.89 5.67 24.15
CA TYR A 413 5.18 6.74 25.09
C TYR A 413 5.65 7.98 24.30
N GLU A 414 4.75 8.56 23.50
CA GLU A 414 5.01 9.74 22.68
C GLU A 414 5.49 10.96 23.50
N GLY A 415 5.13 11.04 24.78
CA GLY A 415 5.57 12.14 25.63
C GLY A 415 7.10 12.27 25.76
N THR A 416 7.89 11.26 25.40
CA THR A 416 9.35 11.42 25.28
C THR A 416 9.72 12.48 24.26
N ASP A 417 9.03 12.54 23.13
CA ASP A 417 9.25 13.54 22.08
C ASP A 417 8.82 14.94 22.55
N ALA A 418 7.60 15.07 23.07
CA ALA A 418 7.09 16.32 23.60
C ALA A 418 8.01 16.91 24.69
N VAL A 419 8.49 16.07 25.62
CA VAL A 419 9.42 16.47 26.68
C VAL A 419 10.78 16.87 26.11
N ASN A 420 11.27 16.16 25.07
CA ASN A 420 12.51 16.52 24.41
C ASN A 420 12.41 17.92 23.78
N HIS A 421 11.37 18.21 22.99
CA HIS A 421 11.18 19.54 22.40
C HIS A 421 11.09 20.65 23.46
N LEU A 422 10.30 20.44 24.51
CA LEU A 422 10.07 21.46 25.53
C LEU A 422 11.29 21.69 26.44
N PHE A 423 12.06 20.64 26.74
CA PHE A 423 13.01 20.69 27.86
C PHE A 423 14.46 20.31 27.52
N ALA A 424 14.75 19.77 26.33
CA ALA A 424 16.13 19.50 25.90
C ALA A 424 17.07 20.73 25.97
N PRO A 425 16.63 21.98 25.70
CA PRO A 425 17.51 23.15 25.88
C PRO A 425 18.12 23.26 27.29
N PHE A 426 17.36 22.83 28.31
CA PHE A 426 17.72 22.92 29.72
C PHE A 426 18.39 21.67 30.29
N HIS A 427 18.44 20.56 29.56
CA HIS A 427 19.15 19.36 30.02
C HIS A 427 20.62 19.68 30.33
N PRO A 428 21.29 19.11 31.34
CA PRO A 428 22.71 19.35 31.58
C PRO A 428 23.62 18.95 30.39
N PRO A 429 24.81 19.55 30.25
CA PRO A 429 25.34 20.68 31.01
C PRO A 429 24.66 22.01 30.63
N TYR A 430 24.73 23.02 31.49
CA TYR A 430 24.29 24.39 31.16
C TYR A 430 25.05 24.95 29.93
N ARG A 431 24.39 25.79 29.12
CA ARG A 431 24.97 26.43 27.92
C ARG A 431 24.75 27.94 27.96
N ASP A 432 25.73 28.69 27.46
CA ASP A 432 25.60 30.13 27.29
C ASP A 432 24.47 30.47 26.31
N GLY A 433 23.67 31.49 26.64
CA GLY A 433 22.48 31.90 25.90
C GLY A 433 21.17 31.25 26.38
N ILE A 434 21.24 30.26 27.29
CA ILE A 434 20.06 29.73 27.98
C ILE A 434 19.74 30.59 29.20
N SER A 435 18.47 30.92 29.40
CA SER A 435 17.98 31.59 30.61
C SER A 435 18.40 30.80 31.86
N GLN A 436 19.19 31.42 32.75
CA GLN A 436 19.60 30.77 33.99
C GLN A 436 18.41 30.43 34.89
N GLU A 437 17.37 31.27 34.86
CA GLU A 437 16.15 31.06 35.62
C GLU A 437 15.41 29.81 35.11
N ASP A 438 15.22 29.70 33.79
CA ASP A 438 14.54 28.55 33.19
C ASP A 438 15.38 27.29 33.25
N TYR A 439 16.71 27.39 33.15
CA TYR A 439 17.60 26.26 33.42
C TYR A 439 17.42 25.74 34.85
N ARG A 440 17.44 26.62 35.86
CA ARG A 440 17.23 26.22 37.26
C ARG A 440 15.90 25.51 37.46
N ARG A 441 14.84 25.97 36.78
CA ARG A 441 13.51 25.36 36.80
C ARG A 441 13.48 23.99 36.13
N PHE A 442 14.00 23.88 34.90
CA PHE A 442 13.63 22.78 34.00
C PHE A 442 14.74 21.75 33.73
N TRP A 443 15.96 21.96 34.23
CA TRP A 443 17.06 21.01 33.94
C TRP A 443 16.79 19.54 34.30
N PRO A 444 16.04 19.18 35.36
CA PRO A 444 15.84 17.77 35.68
C PRO A 444 14.69 17.11 34.90
N THR A 445 13.88 17.89 34.16
CA THR A 445 12.61 17.43 33.57
C THR A 445 12.80 16.26 32.62
N VAL A 446 13.75 16.35 31.68
CA VAL A 446 14.04 15.28 30.72
C VAL A 446 14.44 14.00 31.46
N ALA A 447 15.45 14.08 32.32
CA ALA A 447 15.98 12.92 33.04
C ALA A 447 14.93 12.26 33.95
N ASN A 448 14.09 13.06 34.63
CA ASN A 448 13.06 12.57 35.52
C ASN A 448 11.89 11.96 34.74
N TYR A 449 11.53 12.51 33.58
CA TYR A 449 10.48 11.93 32.73
C TYR A 449 10.90 10.58 32.13
N TYR A 450 12.13 10.45 31.62
CA TYR A 450 12.64 9.16 31.13
C TYR A 450 12.76 8.12 32.25
N ALA A 451 13.10 8.52 33.47
CA ALA A 451 13.09 7.63 34.63
C ALA A 451 11.67 7.14 34.95
N GLU A 452 10.65 7.99 34.80
CA GLU A 452 9.25 7.58 34.94
C GLU A 452 8.83 6.61 33.83
N VAL A 453 9.17 6.87 32.57
CA VAL A 453 8.90 5.94 31.47
C VAL A 453 9.59 4.58 31.68
N ASP A 454 10.84 4.57 32.15
CA ASP A 454 11.55 3.34 32.51
C ASP A 454 10.84 2.57 33.64
N ARG A 455 10.36 3.27 34.67
CA ARG A 455 9.58 2.68 35.76
C ARG A 455 8.29 2.03 35.25
N LEU A 456 7.58 2.71 34.34
CA LEU A 456 6.37 2.19 33.69
C LEU A 456 6.67 0.95 32.81
N ILE A 457 7.78 0.96 32.07
CA ILE A 457 8.24 -0.23 31.34
C ILE A 457 8.56 -1.38 32.31
N GLY A 458 9.16 -1.08 33.46
CA GLY A 458 9.39 -2.05 34.54
C GLY A 458 8.10 -2.70 35.04
N GLU A 459 7.01 -1.94 35.20
CA GLU A 459 5.69 -2.49 35.54
C GLU A 459 5.19 -3.49 34.49
N TRP A 460 5.32 -3.15 33.20
CA TRP A 460 4.98 -4.05 32.11
C TRP A 460 5.79 -5.34 32.14
N ILE A 461 7.11 -5.25 32.28
CA ILE A 461 8.00 -6.42 32.35
C ILE A 461 7.58 -7.36 33.48
N ASN A 462 7.08 -6.84 34.60
CA ASN A 462 6.64 -7.64 35.74
C ASN A 462 5.30 -8.38 35.49
N VAL A 463 4.41 -7.86 34.63
CA VAL A 463 3.11 -8.49 34.35
C VAL A 463 3.12 -9.37 33.10
N LEU A 464 4.03 -9.11 32.16
CA LEU A 464 4.15 -9.87 30.93
C LEU A 464 4.60 -11.32 31.19
N PRO A 465 4.03 -12.32 30.50
CA PRO A 465 4.54 -13.69 30.51
C PRO A 465 6.03 -13.76 30.17
N ARG A 466 6.75 -14.67 30.83
CA ARG A 466 8.20 -14.87 30.61
C ARG A 466 8.58 -15.28 29.19
N ASP A 467 7.63 -15.81 28.42
CA ASP A 467 7.81 -16.17 27.01
C ASP A 467 7.57 -15.00 26.04
N THR A 468 7.37 -13.77 26.56
CA THR A 468 7.18 -12.57 25.75
C THR A 468 8.51 -12.02 25.25
N THR A 469 8.56 -11.71 23.95
CA THR A 469 9.61 -10.87 23.37
C THR A 469 9.27 -9.41 23.59
N VAL A 470 10.12 -8.70 24.34
CA VAL A 470 9.99 -7.28 24.61
C VAL A 470 10.88 -6.50 23.64
N MET A 471 10.33 -5.47 23.01
CA MET A 471 11.03 -4.54 22.14
C MET A 471 10.89 -3.12 22.64
N ILE A 472 11.98 -2.36 22.66
CA ILE A 472 11.95 -0.90 22.77
C ILE A 472 12.40 -0.34 21.44
N VAL A 473 11.57 0.48 20.84
CA VAL A 473 11.81 1.02 19.50
C VAL A 473 11.65 2.53 19.53
N SER A 474 12.52 3.23 18.81
CA SER A 474 12.31 4.60 18.42
C SER A 474 12.50 4.72 16.91
N ALA A 475 11.52 5.33 16.24
CA ALA A 475 11.52 5.46 14.79
C ALA A 475 12.54 6.51 14.29
N ASN A 476 12.97 7.42 15.15
CA ASN A 476 13.99 8.44 14.89
C ASN A 476 14.73 8.75 16.21
N GLY A 477 15.84 9.48 16.16
CA GLY A 477 16.54 9.98 17.33
C GLY A 477 16.34 11.48 17.50
N PHE A 478 16.82 12.02 18.61
CA PHE A 478 16.78 13.45 18.93
C PHE A 478 18.20 13.99 19.12
N ARG A 479 18.41 15.28 18.84
CA ARG A 479 19.71 15.92 19.01
C ARG A 479 20.01 16.16 20.48
N TRP A 480 21.14 15.63 20.95
CA TRP A 480 21.61 15.79 22.32
C TRP A 480 22.99 16.46 22.37
N GLY A 481 23.56 16.56 23.58
CA GLY A 481 24.87 17.13 23.80
C GLY A 481 25.01 18.56 23.29
N ARG A 482 25.96 18.77 22.37
CA ARG A 482 26.25 20.10 21.78
C ARG A 482 25.21 20.53 20.73
N ASP A 483 24.56 19.56 20.10
CA ASP A 483 23.66 19.77 18.97
C ASP A 483 22.20 19.87 19.38
N ARG A 484 21.90 19.67 20.68
CA ARG A 484 20.54 19.82 21.19
C ARG A 484 19.99 21.23 20.97
N PRO A 485 18.65 21.39 20.88
CA PRO A 485 18.01 22.68 20.65
C PRO A 485 18.43 23.73 21.69
N ARG A 486 18.49 25.00 21.26
CA ARG A 486 18.88 26.13 22.13
C ARG A 486 17.70 26.88 22.72
N GLU A 487 16.49 26.61 22.25
CA GLU A 487 15.28 27.23 22.74
C GLU A 487 14.12 26.26 22.63
N MET A 488 13.07 26.50 23.41
CA MET A 488 11.80 25.78 23.27
C MET A 488 11.23 26.01 21.86
N PRO A 489 10.43 25.07 21.32
CA PRO A 489 9.86 25.19 19.99
C PRO A 489 9.02 26.47 19.85
N LYS A 490 9.13 27.09 18.67
CA LYS A 490 8.30 28.24 18.25
C LYS A 490 7.34 27.85 17.12
N GLY A 491 6.97 26.57 17.04
CA GLY A 491 6.20 26.00 15.95
C GLY A 491 6.93 24.82 15.29
N GLY A 492 6.53 24.47 14.06
CA GLY A 492 7.00 23.36 13.20
C GLY A 492 8.50 23.28 12.87
N SER A 493 9.35 24.04 13.57
CA SER A 493 10.81 23.87 13.58
C SER A 493 11.27 22.60 14.32
N ALA A 494 10.38 21.99 15.12
CA ALA A 494 10.61 20.77 15.88
C ALA A 494 11.21 19.62 15.04
N LEU A 495 10.79 19.47 13.77
CA LEU A 495 11.31 18.41 12.91
C LEU A 495 12.85 18.46 12.72
N SER A 496 13.47 19.63 12.88
CA SER A 496 14.93 19.80 12.79
C SER A 496 15.69 19.35 14.04
N ASP A 497 14.98 19.20 15.17
CA ASP A 497 15.53 18.69 16.43
C ASP A 497 15.77 17.17 16.36
N HIS A 498 15.10 16.50 15.42
CA HIS A 498 15.28 15.07 15.17
C HIS A 498 16.57 14.77 14.40
N ARG A 499 17.05 13.53 14.54
CA ARG A 499 18.20 13.00 13.81
C ARG A 499 18.01 11.51 13.48
N ASN A 500 18.80 11.04 12.53
CA ASN A 500 18.97 9.61 12.25
C ASN A 500 20.30 9.16 12.88
N PRO A 501 20.39 8.01 13.57
CA PRO A 501 19.36 6.99 13.82
C PRO A 501 18.61 7.12 15.15
N GLY A 502 17.49 6.41 15.25
CA GLY A 502 16.80 6.11 16.51
C GLY A 502 17.31 4.85 17.20
N VAL A 503 16.53 4.34 18.14
CA VAL A 503 16.86 3.24 19.05
C VAL A 503 16.13 1.95 18.68
N PHE A 504 16.81 0.82 18.77
CA PHE A 504 16.18 -0.50 18.76
C PHE A 504 16.81 -1.40 19.82
N ILE A 505 15.96 -1.99 20.66
CA ILE A 505 16.33 -2.96 21.69
C ILE A 505 15.32 -4.10 21.61
N ALA A 506 15.79 -5.34 21.61
CA ALA A 506 14.93 -6.53 21.71
C ALA A 506 15.48 -7.48 22.76
N TYR A 507 14.59 -8.10 23.54
CA TYR A 507 14.94 -9.06 24.58
C TYR A 507 13.83 -10.11 24.71
N GLY A 508 14.18 -11.38 24.89
CA GLY A 508 13.19 -12.43 25.06
C GLY A 508 13.70 -13.83 24.66
N PRO A 509 12.83 -14.85 24.74
CA PRO A 509 13.22 -16.25 24.50
C PRO A 509 13.69 -16.53 23.07
N HIS A 510 13.26 -15.74 22.10
CA HIS A 510 13.59 -15.89 20.68
C HIS A 510 14.55 -14.82 20.17
N ILE A 511 15.20 -14.09 21.08
CA ILE A 511 16.18 -13.06 20.72
C ILE A 511 17.59 -13.59 21.00
N SER A 512 18.48 -13.45 20.01
CA SER A 512 19.89 -13.80 20.11
C SER A 512 20.66 -12.61 20.69
N PRO A 513 21.13 -12.61 21.95
CA PRO A 513 21.81 -11.45 22.52
C PRO A 513 23.03 -11.05 21.68
N SER A 514 23.11 -9.78 21.28
CA SER A 514 24.19 -9.27 20.46
C SER A 514 24.63 -7.87 20.91
N ARG A 515 25.94 -7.67 20.93
CA ARG A 515 26.61 -6.38 21.20
C ARG A 515 27.21 -5.75 19.94
N GLY A 516 26.86 -6.27 18.75
CA GLY A 516 27.35 -5.75 17.48
C GLY A 516 26.69 -4.43 17.06
N THR A 517 27.33 -3.69 16.17
CA THR A 517 26.74 -2.52 15.50
C THR A 517 25.79 -2.98 14.41
N HIS A 518 24.58 -3.39 14.80
CA HIS A 518 23.51 -3.70 13.87
C HIS A 518 22.71 -2.43 13.53
N SER A 519 22.14 -2.43 12.33
CA SER A 519 21.15 -1.43 11.92
C SER A 519 19.87 -2.14 11.53
N ILE A 520 18.74 -1.58 11.94
CA ILE A 520 17.41 -2.00 11.51
C ILE A 520 16.75 -0.83 10.79
N SER A 521 16.15 -1.02 9.63
CA SER A 521 15.34 0.02 8.99
C SER A 521 13.97 0.10 9.63
N ILE A 522 13.34 1.27 9.61
CA ILE A 522 11.93 1.41 9.98
C ILE A 522 11.01 0.45 9.19
N TYR A 523 11.38 0.09 7.96
CA TYR A 523 10.68 -0.90 7.14
C TYR A 523 10.80 -2.34 7.64
N ASP A 524 11.84 -2.64 8.43
CA ASP A 524 12.14 -3.99 8.90
C ASP A 524 11.33 -4.37 10.14
N LEU A 525 10.69 -3.41 10.81
CA LEU A 525 9.94 -3.66 12.05
C LEU A 525 8.74 -4.59 11.80
N ALA A 526 7.87 -4.23 10.87
CA ALA A 526 6.69 -5.03 10.54
C ALA A 526 7.00 -6.47 10.14
N PRO A 527 7.89 -6.76 9.16
CA PRO A 527 8.21 -8.15 8.81
C PRO A 527 8.85 -8.93 9.97
N THR A 528 9.61 -8.25 10.84
CA THR A 528 10.18 -8.86 12.05
C THR A 528 9.10 -9.26 13.05
N VAL A 529 8.15 -8.37 13.33
CA VAL A 529 7.04 -8.65 14.25
C VAL A 529 6.10 -9.71 13.67
N LEU A 530 5.80 -9.67 12.37
CA LEU A 530 5.01 -10.72 11.71
C LEU A 530 5.67 -12.09 11.85
N THR A 531 6.99 -12.17 11.64
CA THR A 531 7.74 -13.42 11.80
C THR A 531 7.60 -13.98 13.22
N LEU A 532 7.71 -13.12 14.24
CA LEU A 532 7.48 -13.52 15.62
C LEU A 532 6.05 -14.04 15.81
N LEU A 533 5.04 -13.35 15.29
CA LEU A 533 3.63 -13.74 15.40
C LEU A 533 3.25 -14.99 14.57
N GLY A 534 4.22 -15.63 13.90
CA GLY A 534 4.00 -16.80 13.08
C GLY A 534 3.32 -16.47 11.76
N LEU A 535 3.63 -15.30 11.19
CA LEU A 535 3.10 -14.81 9.92
C LEU A 535 4.24 -14.43 8.97
N PRO A 536 4.11 -14.71 7.65
CA PRO A 536 5.15 -14.39 6.68
C PRO A 536 5.23 -12.88 6.38
N GLN A 537 6.38 -12.41 5.93
CA GLN A 537 6.48 -11.10 5.29
C GLN A 537 5.70 -11.08 3.96
N SER A 538 5.00 -9.98 3.65
CA SER A 538 4.43 -9.77 2.32
C SER A 538 5.46 -9.20 1.32
N ILE A 539 5.28 -9.50 0.04
CA ILE A 539 6.21 -9.10 -1.02
C ILE A 539 6.27 -7.58 -1.21
N ASP A 540 5.16 -6.89 -0.94
CA ASP A 540 5.06 -5.44 -1.08
C ASP A 540 5.72 -4.65 0.06
N MET A 541 6.15 -5.32 1.15
CA MET A 541 6.99 -4.71 2.19
C MET A 541 8.44 -4.62 1.72
N PRO A 542 9.03 -3.41 1.54
CA PRO A 542 10.41 -3.25 1.10
C PRO A 542 11.47 -3.65 2.15
N GLY A 543 11.07 -3.72 3.43
CA GLY A 543 11.94 -4.13 4.53
C GLY A 543 12.28 -5.62 4.50
N ARG A 544 12.99 -6.08 5.52
CA ARG A 544 13.34 -7.50 5.71
C ARG A 544 13.20 -7.87 7.17
N THR A 545 12.83 -9.12 7.43
CA THR A 545 12.92 -9.67 8.78
C THR A 545 14.35 -9.54 9.32
N ALA A 546 14.49 -8.98 10.52
CA ALA A 546 15.76 -8.86 11.24
C ALA A 546 16.23 -10.23 11.78
N THR A 547 16.53 -11.17 10.89
CA THR A 547 16.91 -12.56 11.23
C THR A 547 18.15 -12.64 12.11
N TRP A 548 19.04 -11.66 12.03
CA TRP A 548 20.21 -11.52 12.90
C TRP A 548 19.85 -11.29 14.38
N ALA A 549 18.65 -10.77 14.68
CA ALA A 549 18.17 -10.58 16.04
C ALA A 549 17.45 -11.83 16.58
N LEU A 550 16.99 -12.74 15.71
CA LEU A 550 16.16 -13.87 16.09
C LEU A 550 17.01 -15.12 16.43
N ARG A 551 16.46 -15.98 17.29
CA ARG A 551 17.00 -17.29 17.66
C ARG A 551 15.92 -18.36 17.47
N ASP A 552 16.27 -19.46 16.82
CA ASP A 552 15.40 -20.64 16.62
C ASP A 552 14.06 -20.34 15.91
N LEU A 553 13.95 -19.17 15.28
CA LEU A 553 12.82 -18.76 14.45
C LEU A 553 13.32 -18.41 13.06
N GLN A 554 12.71 -19.01 12.05
CA GLN A 554 12.96 -18.72 10.65
C GLN A 554 11.72 -18.04 10.04
N PRO A 555 11.90 -17.12 9.08
CA PRO A 555 10.78 -16.56 8.34
C PRO A 555 9.91 -17.66 7.73
N ILE A 556 8.60 -17.54 7.90
CA ILE A 556 7.65 -18.50 7.33
C ILE A 556 7.56 -18.27 5.82
N THR A 557 7.62 -19.36 5.05
CA THR A 557 7.55 -19.35 3.59
C THR A 557 6.53 -20.35 3.03
N SER A 558 5.67 -20.90 3.88
CA SER A 558 4.59 -21.84 3.51
C SER A 558 3.61 -21.20 2.53
N VAL A 559 3.21 -19.96 2.82
CA VAL A 559 2.26 -19.18 2.02
C VAL A 559 2.93 -17.94 1.47
N ARG A 560 2.86 -17.74 0.16
CA ARG A 560 3.28 -16.49 -0.47
C ARG A 560 2.18 -15.43 -0.31
N VAL A 561 2.50 -14.36 0.40
CA VAL A 561 1.63 -13.20 0.59
C VAL A 561 2.12 -12.08 -0.32
N VAL A 562 1.33 -11.68 -1.32
CA VAL A 562 1.67 -10.53 -2.17
C VAL A 562 1.44 -9.24 -1.39
N SER A 563 0.25 -9.12 -0.81
CA SER A 563 -0.14 -8.00 0.05
C SER A 563 -1.13 -8.50 1.10
N TYR A 564 -1.03 -7.97 2.32
CA TYR A 564 -2.00 -8.28 3.37
C TYR A 564 -3.39 -7.70 3.10
N SER A 565 -3.51 -6.70 2.22
CA SER A 565 -4.80 -6.12 1.81
C SER A 565 -5.71 -7.12 1.09
N GLU A 566 -5.17 -8.23 0.56
CA GLU A 566 -5.96 -9.33 -0.02
C GLU A 566 -6.68 -10.16 1.07
N PHE A 567 -6.13 -10.16 2.29
CA PHE A 567 -6.59 -11.02 3.39
C PHE A 567 -7.36 -10.25 4.45
N VAL A 568 -7.03 -8.98 4.63
CA VAL A 568 -7.45 -8.14 5.75
C VAL A 568 -8.14 -6.90 5.18
N GLY A 569 -9.39 -6.68 5.58
CA GLY A 569 -10.05 -5.40 5.37
C GLY A 569 -9.67 -4.44 6.49
N ASP A 570 -9.21 -3.24 6.13
CA ASP A 570 -8.74 -2.19 7.05
C ASP A 570 -9.81 -1.12 7.31
N ARG A 571 -11.08 -1.42 7.00
CA ARG A 571 -12.17 -0.46 7.19
C ARG A 571 -12.40 -0.20 8.69
N PRO A 572 -12.18 1.02 9.18
CA PRO A 572 -12.34 1.31 10.59
C PRO A 572 -13.79 1.14 11.05
N ILE A 573 -13.94 0.62 12.26
CA ILE A 573 -15.24 0.44 12.92
C ILE A 573 -15.72 1.82 13.37
N ALA A 574 -16.96 2.18 13.02
CA ALA A 574 -17.53 3.44 13.44
C ALA A 574 -17.62 3.52 14.97
N THR A 575 -17.12 4.61 15.55
CA THR A 575 -17.15 4.91 16.98
C THR A 575 -17.73 6.30 17.20
N SER A 576 -18.19 6.58 18.43
CA SER A 576 -18.66 7.93 18.82
C SER A 576 -17.53 8.85 19.28
N ALA A 577 -16.42 8.26 19.74
CA ALA A 577 -15.23 8.99 20.19
C ALA A 577 -14.42 9.50 19.00
N HIS A 578 -14.21 10.82 18.99
CA HIS A 578 -13.49 11.52 17.93
C HIS A 578 -12.61 12.60 18.55
N VAL A 579 -11.53 12.92 17.84
CA VAL A 579 -10.64 14.01 18.20
C VAL A 579 -11.17 15.31 17.62
N GLU A 580 -11.35 16.32 18.47
CA GLU A 580 -11.66 17.68 18.02
C GLU A 580 -10.47 18.29 17.28
N ALA A 581 -10.64 18.64 16.00
CA ALA A 581 -9.54 19.08 15.14
C ALA A 581 -8.78 20.29 15.69
N GLN A 582 -9.48 21.26 16.29
CA GLN A 582 -8.84 22.44 16.90
C GLN A 582 -8.05 22.09 18.16
N GLN A 583 -8.56 21.18 18.99
CA GLN A 583 -7.87 20.74 20.20
C GLN A 583 -6.57 20.04 19.82
N TYR A 584 -6.64 19.15 18.83
CA TYR A 584 -5.48 18.44 18.31
C TYR A 584 -4.42 19.37 17.72
N GLN A 585 -4.83 20.31 16.87
CA GLN A 585 -3.92 21.30 16.30
C GLN A 585 -3.21 22.12 17.38
N ARG A 586 -3.94 22.58 18.41
CA ARG A 586 -3.34 23.32 19.52
C ARG A 586 -2.34 22.47 20.30
N ALA A 587 -2.65 21.20 20.52
CA ALA A 587 -1.75 20.30 21.24
C ALA A 587 -0.46 20.04 20.43
N LEU A 588 -0.57 19.81 19.11
CA LEU A 588 0.59 19.71 18.22
C LEU A 588 1.40 21.01 18.16
N GLN A 589 0.75 22.18 18.16
CA GLN A 589 1.45 23.47 18.22
C GLN A 589 2.20 23.65 19.55
N ALA A 590 1.58 23.23 20.66
CA ALA A 590 2.16 23.36 22.00
C ALA A 590 3.47 22.56 22.15
N ILE A 591 3.57 21.41 21.48
CA ILE A 591 4.78 20.57 21.46
C ILE A 591 5.71 20.87 20.27
N GLY A 592 5.34 21.82 19.41
CA GLY A 592 6.17 22.28 18.30
C GLY A 592 6.02 21.52 16.99
N HIS A 593 5.11 20.55 16.87
CA HIS A 593 4.88 19.83 15.62
C HIS A 593 4.23 20.69 14.52
N LEU A 594 3.45 21.71 14.90
CA LEU A 594 2.82 22.65 13.97
C LEU A 594 3.20 24.10 14.28
N ASN A 595 3.29 24.95 13.24
CA ASN A 595 3.50 26.39 13.41
C ASN A 595 2.30 27.08 14.11
N ASP A 596 2.60 28.06 14.96
CA ASP A 596 1.63 29.00 15.51
C ASP A 596 1.58 30.27 14.63
N PRO A 597 0.53 30.48 13.81
CA PRO A 597 0.44 31.60 12.89
C PRO A 597 0.28 32.98 13.58
N MET A 598 0.17 33.03 14.92
CA MET A 598 -0.01 34.25 15.71
C MET A 598 1.29 34.81 16.32
N ARG A 599 2.44 34.14 16.16
CA ARG A 599 3.72 34.51 16.80
C ARG A 599 4.65 35.30 15.84
N LYS A 600 4.96 36.57 16.14
CA LYS A 600 5.88 37.42 15.34
C LYS A 600 7.35 37.03 15.57
N LEU A 601 8.11 36.80 14.49
CA LEU A 601 9.55 36.47 14.50
C LEU A 601 10.42 37.69 14.13
N THR A 602 11.55 37.88 14.82
CA THR A 602 12.62 38.87 14.53
C THR A 602 13.84 38.20 13.84
N SER A 603 14.51 38.93 12.93
CA SER A 603 15.49 38.43 11.95
C SER A 603 16.98 38.69 12.29
N VAL A 604 17.90 37.83 11.81
CA VAL A 604 19.38 38.06 11.72
C VAL A 604 20.01 37.16 10.59
N PRO A 605 21.27 37.38 10.11
CA PRO A 605 21.62 37.59 8.69
C PRO A 605 22.60 36.55 8.06
N GLU A 606 22.83 36.67 6.76
CA GLU A 606 23.56 35.78 5.82
C GLU A 606 25.10 35.96 5.78
N ASP A 607 25.85 34.90 5.44
CA ASP A 607 26.89 34.98 4.40
C ASP A 607 27.28 33.63 3.72
N GLN A 608 27.18 33.60 2.37
CA GLN A 608 28.09 33.14 1.27
C GLN A 608 29.03 31.91 1.44
N GLN A 609 29.32 30.98 0.50
CA GLN A 609 29.18 30.83 -0.97
C GLN A 609 29.34 29.34 -1.44
N GLN A 610 28.92 29.05 -2.68
CA GLN A 610 28.72 27.80 -3.50
C GLN A 610 30.00 27.00 -3.93
N PRO A 611 29.98 25.81 -4.64
CA PRO A 611 28.97 25.22 -5.56
C PRO A 611 28.72 23.68 -5.47
N ALA A 612 27.75 23.18 -6.27
CA ALA A 612 27.17 21.84 -6.16
C ALA A 612 27.56 20.84 -7.27
N LYS A 613 27.89 19.62 -6.80
CA LYS A 613 27.64 18.28 -7.37
C LYS A 613 27.23 17.43 -6.16
N GLU A 614 26.20 16.59 -6.31
CA GLU A 614 25.30 16.16 -5.21
C GLU A 614 24.59 17.36 -4.55
N ALA A 615 23.39 17.17 -3.99
CA ALA A 615 22.74 18.25 -3.25
C ALA A 615 23.67 18.61 -2.09
N THR A 616 24.36 19.75 -2.19
CA THR A 616 25.33 20.16 -1.17
C THR A 616 24.59 20.13 0.17
N PRO A 617 25.08 19.39 1.17
CA PRO A 617 24.60 19.56 2.53
C PRO A 617 24.69 21.06 2.79
N LEU A 618 23.55 21.69 3.02
CA LEU A 618 23.54 23.08 3.47
C LEU A 618 24.44 23.12 4.71
N PRO A 619 25.23 24.17 4.93
CA PRO A 619 25.87 24.36 6.23
C PRO A 619 24.77 24.29 7.30
N PRO A 620 24.96 23.58 8.43
CA PRO A 620 23.93 23.42 9.46
C PRO A 620 23.30 24.75 9.90
N GLU A 621 24.07 25.84 9.89
CA GLU A 621 23.60 27.21 10.15
C GLU A 621 22.56 27.75 9.15
N LYS A 622 22.47 27.19 7.93
CA LYS A 622 21.51 27.59 6.87
C LYS A 622 20.32 26.65 6.74
N TRP A 623 20.27 25.53 7.47
CA TRP A 623 19.14 24.58 7.46
C TRP A 623 17.86 25.24 7.95
N GLY A 624 17.97 25.91 9.10
CA GLY A 624 16.85 26.63 9.70
C GLY A 624 16.31 27.70 8.76
N THR A 625 17.17 28.45 8.10
CA THR A 625 16.77 29.54 7.19
C THR A 625 16.12 29.02 5.92
N TYR A 626 16.67 27.97 5.30
CA TYR A 626 16.03 27.30 4.16
C TYR A 626 14.64 26.76 4.54
N ALA A 627 14.54 26.01 5.64
CA ALA A 627 13.29 25.42 6.10
C ALA A 627 12.28 26.50 6.50
N TYR A 628 12.76 27.57 7.15
CA TYR A 628 11.98 28.75 7.50
C TYR A 628 11.35 29.37 6.27
N TYR A 629 12.12 29.69 5.22
CA TYR A 629 11.58 30.31 4.02
C TYR A 629 10.65 29.39 3.23
N ASN A 630 10.95 28.09 3.17
CA ASN A 630 10.04 27.12 2.56
C ASN A 630 8.71 27.04 3.33
N ASN A 631 8.76 26.90 4.66
CA ASN A 631 7.56 26.76 5.48
C ASN A 631 6.77 28.08 5.57
N LEU A 632 7.48 29.22 5.61
CA LEU A 632 6.89 30.55 5.52
C LEU A 632 6.15 30.72 4.19
N GLY A 633 6.76 30.30 3.07
CA GLY A 633 6.10 30.34 1.76
C GLY A 633 4.81 29.52 1.74
N VAL A 634 4.83 28.31 2.33
CA VAL A 634 3.63 27.47 2.45
C VAL A 634 2.54 28.16 3.27
N GLU A 635 2.91 28.76 4.40
CA GLU A 635 1.99 29.48 5.27
C GLU A 635 1.38 30.71 4.58
N LEU A 636 2.22 31.53 3.92
CA LEU A 636 1.80 32.73 3.19
C LEU A 636 0.88 32.38 2.02
N ARG A 637 1.16 31.28 1.32
CA ARG A 637 0.28 30.76 0.26
C ARG A 637 -1.08 30.35 0.83
N GLY A 638 -1.10 29.65 1.96
CA GLY A 638 -2.35 29.28 2.66
C GLY A 638 -3.18 30.48 3.10
N LYS A 639 -2.52 31.61 3.42
CA LYS A 639 -3.17 32.91 3.74
C LYS A 639 -3.57 33.72 2.50
N GLY A 640 -3.30 33.23 1.29
CA GLY A 640 -3.55 33.95 0.03
C GLY A 640 -2.58 35.11 -0.23
N GLN A 641 -1.52 35.26 0.55
CA GLN A 641 -0.47 36.27 0.36
C GLN A 641 0.54 35.78 -0.68
N LEU A 642 0.05 35.60 -1.91
CA LEU A 642 0.76 34.86 -2.96
C LEU A 642 2.08 35.52 -3.38
N LYS A 643 2.19 36.85 -3.33
CA LYS A 643 3.44 37.56 -3.63
C LYS A 643 4.52 37.23 -2.62
N ASP A 644 4.21 37.37 -1.33
CA ASP A 644 5.16 37.14 -0.26
C ASP A 644 5.52 35.64 -0.17
N ALA A 645 4.58 34.76 -0.52
CA ALA A 645 4.83 33.32 -0.65
C ALA A 645 5.84 33.00 -1.76
N ILE A 646 5.68 33.60 -2.94
CA ILE A 646 6.62 33.47 -4.05
C ILE A 646 8.01 33.97 -3.64
N ASP A 647 8.09 35.15 -3.00
CA ASP A 647 9.34 35.72 -2.53
C ASP A 647 10.01 34.78 -1.50
N ALA A 648 9.24 34.19 -0.58
CA ALA A 648 9.75 33.23 0.40
C ALA A 648 10.25 31.93 -0.26
N PHE A 649 9.53 31.37 -1.23
CA PHE A 649 10.03 30.19 -1.96
C PHE A 649 11.27 30.52 -2.79
N GLN A 650 11.34 31.69 -3.40
CA GLN A 650 12.53 32.16 -4.10
C GLN A 650 13.71 32.30 -3.14
N ARG A 651 13.51 32.81 -1.92
CA ARG A 651 14.54 32.79 -0.88
C ARG A 651 14.96 31.35 -0.53
N ALA A 652 14.03 30.43 -0.33
CA ALA A 652 14.37 29.03 -0.06
C ALA A 652 15.17 28.38 -1.22
N ILE A 653 14.85 28.74 -2.46
CA ILE A 653 15.60 28.35 -3.67
C ILE A 653 16.99 28.99 -3.68
N GLU A 654 17.12 30.27 -3.33
CA GLU A 654 18.41 30.95 -3.20
C GLU A 654 19.30 30.26 -2.16
N PHE A 655 18.72 29.77 -1.06
CA PHE A 655 19.44 29.00 -0.04
C PHE A 655 19.89 27.64 -0.54
N ASN A 656 19.01 26.87 -1.21
CA ASN A 656 19.39 25.59 -1.81
C ASN A 656 18.74 25.36 -3.18
N PRO A 657 19.41 25.77 -4.28
CA PRO A 657 18.86 25.68 -5.62
C PRO A 657 18.85 24.26 -6.19
N ASN A 658 19.34 23.27 -5.43
CA ASN A 658 19.34 21.86 -5.87
C ASN A 658 18.34 20.99 -5.11
N ARG A 659 17.48 21.60 -4.28
CA ARG A 659 16.38 20.89 -3.61
C ARG A 659 15.10 21.07 -4.41
N PRO A 660 14.37 20.00 -4.76
CA PRO A 660 13.18 20.10 -5.61
C PRO A 660 11.96 20.71 -4.90
N THR A 661 11.86 20.58 -3.57
CA THR A 661 10.66 20.96 -2.80
C THR A 661 10.26 22.45 -2.92
N PRO A 662 11.17 23.42 -2.80
CA PRO A 662 10.80 24.84 -2.92
C PRO A 662 10.40 25.23 -4.35
N TYR A 663 10.96 24.59 -5.37
CA TYR A 663 10.55 24.79 -6.76
C TYR A 663 9.13 24.30 -7.02
N LEU A 664 8.75 23.13 -6.45
CA LEU A 664 7.38 22.65 -6.51
C LEU A 664 6.42 23.61 -5.80
N ASN A 665 6.79 24.06 -4.60
CA ASN A 665 5.94 24.99 -3.84
C ASN A 665 5.82 26.37 -4.51
N LEU A 666 6.90 26.85 -5.14
CA LEU A 666 6.90 28.04 -5.98
C LEU A 666 5.95 27.88 -7.17
N ALA A 667 6.02 26.72 -7.86
CA ALA A 667 5.12 26.42 -8.96
C ALA A 667 3.64 26.49 -8.54
N MET A 668 3.30 25.97 -7.36
CA MET A 668 1.95 26.04 -6.81
C MET A 668 1.52 27.48 -6.47
N ALA A 669 2.40 28.30 -5.91
CA ALA A 669 2.09 29.71 -5.60
C ALA A 669 1.92 30.57 -6.87
N LEU A 670 2.76 30.34 -7.88
CA LEU A 670 2.66 30.98 -9.19
C LEU A 670 1.37 30.56 -9.91
N PHE A 671 1.00 29.27 -9.80
CA PHE A 671 -0.27 28.76 -10.34
C PHE A 671 -1.48 29.45 -9.71
N ASP A 672 -1.51 29.59 -8.39
CA ASP A 672 -2.61 30.28 -7.69
C ASP A 672 -2.70 31.76 -8.07
N ARG A 673 -1.55 32.38 -8.35
CA ARG A 673 -1.46 33.75 -8.85
C ARG A 673 -1.76 33.89 -10.34
N GLN A 674 -2.09 32.78 -11.01
CA GLN A 674 -2.40 32.69 -12.43
C GLN A 674 -1.21 33.03 -13.35
N GLN A 675 0.02 32.94 -12.82
CA GLN A 675 1.27 33.07 -13.56
C GLN A 675 1.68 31.69 -14.10
N TYR A 676 0.87 31.18 -15.01
CA TYR A 676 0.93 29.77 -15.43
C TYR A 676 2.22 29.37 -16.15
N THR A 677 2.83 30.27 -16.92
CA THR A 677 4.10 29.99 -17.62
C THR A 677 5.23 29.83 -16.61
N ASP A 678 5.37 30.78 -15.69
CA ASP A 678 6.38 30.73 -14.63
C ASP A 678 6.16 29.53 -13.70
N ALA A 679 4.89 29.16 -13.45
CA ALA A 679 4.54 27.97 -12.68
C ALA A 679 5.01 26.68 -13.35
N GLU A 680 4.82 26.57 -14.67
CA GLU A 680 5.30 25.42 -15.46
C GLU A 680 6.84 25.35 -15.46
N GLU A 681 7.52 26.49 -15.58
CA GLU A 681 8.98 26.56 -15.51
C GLU A 681 9.50 26.11 -14.14
N ALA A 682 8.96 26.66 -13.05
CA ALA A 682 9.32 26.26 -11.69
C ALA A 682 9.04 24.77 -11.42
N PHE A 683 7.94 24.23 -11.96
CA PHE A 683 7.63 22.82 -11.84
C PHE A 683 8.64 21.94 -12.60
N MET A 684 9.00 22.31 -13.83
CA MET A 684 10.01 21.59 -14.60
C MET A 684 11.40 21.66 -13.94
N GLU A 685 11.73 22.78 -13.31
CA GLU A 685 12.94 22.87 -12.48
C GLU A 685 12.88 21.90 -11.29
N ALA A 686 11.76 21.81 -10.58
CA ALA A 686 11.59 20.83 -9.50
C ALA A 686 11.86 19.39 -10.00
N VAL A 687 11.30 19.03 -11.15
CA VAL A 687 11.52 17.72 -11.80
C VAL A 687 13.00 17.51 -12.14
N ALA A 688 13.66 18.52 -12.74
CA ALA A 688 15.08 18.47 -13.07
C ALA A 688 15.98 18.33 -11.82
N LYS A 689 15.54 18.81 -10.65
CA LYS A 689 16.21 18.67 -9.36
C LYS A 689 15.89 17.36 -8.62
N GLY A 690 15.19 16.41 -9.26
CA GLY A 690 14.92 15.10 -8.69
C GLY A 690 13.71 15.06 -7.75
N LEU A 691 12.65 15.79 -8.09
CA LEU A 691 11.37 15.73 -7.38
C LEU A 691 10.86 14.27 -7.28
N PRO A 692 10.67 13.73 -6.06
CA PRO A 692 10.09 12.40 -5.89
C PRO A 692 8.65 12.33 -6.42
N ASN A 693 8.29 11.23 -7.07
CA ASN A 693 6.95 10.99 -7.63
C ASN A 693 6.45 12.11 -8.57
N ALA A 694 7.37 12.74 -9.31
CA ALA A 694 7.08 13.83 -10.23
C ALA A 694 5.93 13.51 -11.20
N GLU A 695 5.77 12.26 -11.63
CA GLU A 695 4.70 11.81 -12.52
C GLU A 695 3.28 12.06 -11.98
N ASN A 696 3.09 12.03 -10.65
CA ASN A 696 1.81 12.33 -10.01
C ASN A 696 1.54 13.84 -10.04
N TYR A 697 2.57 14.66 -9.81
CA TYR A 697 2.44 16.10 -9.88
C TYR A 697 2.15 16.60 -11.32
N PHE A 698 2.65 15.92 -12.36
CA PHE A 698 2.24 16.19 -13.75
C PHE A 698 0.73 16.01 -13.94
N VAL A 699 0.15 14.96 -13.35
CA VAL A 699 -1.28 14.67 -13.41
C VAL A 699 -2.09 15.70 -12.61
N ASP A 700 -1.65 16.04 -11.41
CA ASP A 700 -2.34 16.97 -10.52
C ASP A 700 -2.36 18.40 -11.11
N PHE A 701 -1.23 18.91 -11.59
CA PHE A 701 -1.18 20.21 -12.27
C PHE A 701 -2.04 20.21 -13.54
N ALA A 702 -2.05 19.13 -14.32
CA ALA A 702 -2.90 19.04 -15.50
C ALA A 702 -4.40 19.04 -15.13
N ALA A 703 -4.78 18.41 -14.02
CA ALA A 703 -6.14 18.47 -13.50
C ALA A 703 -6.52 19.90 -13.06
N LEU A 704 -5.62 20.60 -12.37
CA LEU A 704 -5.82 22.00 -11.98
C LEU A 704 -5.99 22.92 -13.19
N TYR A 705 -5.18 22.73 -14.25
CA TYR A 705 -5.34 23.47 -15.51
C TYR A 705 -6.71 23.22 -16.15
N ARG A 706 -7.18 21.97 -16.18
CA ARG A 706 -8.50 21.63 -16.72
C ARG A 706 -9.64 22.26 -15.90
N GLN A 707 -9.52 22.34 -14.58
CA GLN A 707 -10.52 22.99 -13.72
C GLN A 707 -10.63 24.51 -13.98
N ARG A 708 -9.59 25.13 -14.53
CA ARG A 708 -9.56 26.55 -14.93
C ARG A 708 -9.88 26.76 -16.41
N ASP A 709 -10.43 25.75 -17.09
CA ASP A 709 -10.69 25.72 -18.54
C ASP A 709 -9.44 25.88 -19.43
N LEU A 710 -8.24 25.67 -18.87
CA LEU A 710 -6.95 25.77 -19.58
C LEU A 710 -6.51 24.41 -20.15
N THR A 711 -7.42 23.73 -20.86
CA THR A 711 -7.20 22.35 -21.36
C THR A 711 -5.97 22.22 -22.27
N SER A 712 -5.65 23.23 -23.07
CA SER A 712 -4.46 23.22 -23.93
C SER A 712 -3.15 23.19 -23.13
N ARG A 713 -3.08 23.88 -21.98
CA ARG A 713 -1.91 23.85 -21.08
C ARG A 713 -1.79 22.51 -20.37
N ALA A 714 -2.93 21.94 -19.93
CA ALA A 714 -2.96 20.61 -19.35
C ALA A 714 -2.40 19.54 -20.31
N ILE A 715 -2.79 19.59 -21.59
CA ILE A 715 -2.27 18.68 -22.61
C ILE A 715 -0.77 18.91 -22.83
N ALA A 716 -0.33 20.15 -22.97
CA ALA A 716 1.09 20.46 -23.17
C ALA A 716 1.97 20.00 -21.98
N LEU A 717 1.48 20.16 -20.75
CA LEU A 717 2.18 19.67 -19.56
C LEU A 717 2.25 18.14 -19.53
N LEU A 718 1.16 17.44 -19.88
CA LEU A 718 1.14 15.98 -19.94
C LEU A 718 1.99 15.41 -21.09
N GLU A 719 2.13 16.12 -22.21
CA GLU A 719 3.09 15.77 -23.26
C GLU A 719 4.54 15.87 -22.77
N LYS A 720 4.90 16.95 -22.06
CA LYS A 720 6.21 17.04 -21.39
C LYS A 720 6.37 15.90 -20.38
N GLY A 721 5.33 15.59 -19.60
CA GLY A 721 5.31 14.45 -18.69
C GLY A 721 5.54 13.13 -19.41
N LYS A 722 5.01 12.95 -20.62
CA LYS A 722 5.24 11.76 -21.46
C LYS A 722 6.69 11.64 -21.91
N GLU A 723 7.32 12.77 -22.25
CA GLU A 723 8.74 12.81 -22.61
C GLU A 723 9.65 12.41 -21.43
N VAL A 724 9.33 12.91 -20.22
CA VAL A 724 10.11 12.60 -19.00
C VAL A 724 9.80 11.19 -18.46
N PHE A 725 8.54 10.76 -18.52
CA PHE A 725 8.05 9.49 -17.95
C PHE A 725 7.28 8.66 -19.00
N PRO A 726 7.97 8.11 -20.01
CA PRO A 726 7.31 7.42 -21.13
C PRO A 726 6.57 6.12 -20.73
N GLN A 727 6.86 5.58 -19.55
CA GLN A 727 6.21 4.37 -19.01
C GLN A 727 5.17 4.69 -17.92
N SER A 728 4.86 5.96 -17.66
CA SER A 728 3.83 6.32 -16.68
C SER A 728 2.43 6.07 -17.24
N TYR A 729 1.73 5.11 -16.63
CA TYR A 729 0.31 4.85 -16.87
C TYR A 729 -0.54 6.10 -16.59
N ALA A 730 -0.28 6.77 -15.46
CA ALA A 730 -1.08 7.90 -15.00
C ALA A 730 -1.01 9.06 -16.00
N ILE A 731 0.18 9.35 -16.54
CA ILE A 731 0.36 10.38 -17.58
C ILE A 731 -0.31 9.96 -18.89
N ALA A 732 -0.15 8.70 -19.32
CA ALA A 732 -0.80 8.18 -20.53
C ALA A 732 -2.33 8.29 -20.48
N ALA A 733 -2.93 7.85 -19.37
CA ALA A 733 -4.37 7.86 -19.17
C ALA A 733 -4.92 9.29 -19.15
N ASN A 734 -4.27 10.20 -18.43
CA ASN A 734 -4.70 11.59 -18.31
C ASN A 734 -4.48 12.39 -19.60
N LEU A 735 -3.38 12.15 -20.33
CA LEU A 735 -3.12 12.77 -21.63
C LEU A 735 -4.18 12.34 -22.64
N GLY A 736 -4.42 11.03 -22.74
CA GLY A 736 -5.45 10.47 -23.62
C GLY A 736 -6.84 11.02 -23.30
N SER A 737 -7.21 11.06 -22.02
CA SER A 737 -8.48 11.64 -21.56
C SER A 737 -8.62 13.13 -21.90
N ALA A 738 -7.56 13.93 -21.65
CA ALA A 738 -7.56 15.36 -21.94
C ALA A 738 -7.66 15.64 -23.45
N LEU A 739 -6.96 14.86 -24.29
CA LEU A 739 -7.03 14.95 -25.74
C LEU A 739 -8.41 14.57 -26.27
N LEU A 740 -9.05 13.52 -25.73
CA LEU A 740 -10.43 13.17 -26.08
C LEU A 740 -11.41 14.29 -25.71
N ALA A 741 -11.27 14.89 -24.52
CA ALA A 741 -12.10 16.01 -24.08
C ALA A 741 -11.96 17.24 -24.99
N ALA A 742 -10.76 17.46 -25.53
CA ALA A 742 -10.47 18.50 -26.52
C ALA A 742 -10.87 18.12 -27.96
N ASN A 743 -11.57 17.01 -28.18
CA ASN A 743 -11.92 16.46 -29.50
C ASN A 743 -10.70 16.09 -30.39
N ARG A 744 -9.50 15.97 -29.83
CA ARG A 744 -8.26 15.57 -30.52
C ARG A 744 -8.12 14.05 -30.55
N TYR A 745 -9.09 13.42 -31.20
CA TYR A 745 -9.29 11.98 -31.19
C TYR A 745 -8.14 11.16 -31.77
N SER A 746 -7.49 11.65 -32.84
CA SER A 746 -6.37 10.98 -33.49
C SER A 746 -5.13 10.85 -32.60
N GLU A 747 -5.02 11.70 -31.59
CA GLU A 747 -3.90 11.74 -30.64
C GLU A 747 -4.28 11.08 -29.31
N GLY A 748 -5.52 11.27 -28.84
CA GLY A 748 -5.96 10.75 -27.54
C GLY A 748 -6.15 9.23 -27.47
N VAL A 749 -6.60 8.60 -28.55
CA VAL A 749 -6.85 7.14 -28.57
C VAL A 749 -5.54 6.34 -28.46
N PRO A 750 -4.47 6.63 -29.22
CA PRO A 750 -3.18 5.98 -29.03
C PRO A 750 -2.64 6.10 -27.60
N GLU A 751 -2.84 7.24 -26.93
CA GLU A 751 -2.38 7.43 -25.55
C GLU A 751 -3.22 6.62 -24.55
N LEU A 752 -4.53 6.49 -24.76
CA LEU A 752 -5.36 5.57 -23.95
C LEU A 752 -5.05 4.10 -24.22
N GLU A 753 -4.74 3.72 -25.46
CA GLU A 753 -4.30 2.37 -25.79
C GLU A 753 -2.93 2.06 -25.17
N ARG A 754 -2.02 3.05 -25.13
CA ARG A 754 -0.75 2.97 -24.41
C ARG A 754 -0.97 2.82 -22.91
N ALA A 755 -1.86 3.63 -22.32
CA ALA A 755 -2.24 3.49 -20.91
C ALA A 755 -2.80 2.09 -20.62
N LEU A 756 -3.63 1.55 -21.50
CA LEU A 756 -4.17 0.20 -21.36
C LEU A 756 -3.08 -0.89 -21.53
N GLY A 757 -2.06 -0.65 -22.35
CA GLY A 757 -0.89 -1.53 -22.44
C GLY A 757 -0.06 -1.55 -21.15
N LEU A 758 0.06 -0.40 -20.48
CA LEU A 758 0.77 -0.26 -19.20
C LEU A 758 -0.05 -0.83 -18.02
N GLN A 759 -1.37 -0.63 -18.01
CA GLN A 759 -2.29 -1.18 -17.02
C GLN A 759 -3.55 -1.77 -17.69
N PRO A 760 -3.52 -3.07 -18.05
CA PRO A 760 -4.61 -3.73 -18.80
C PRO A 760 -5.95 -3.81 -18.05
N SER A 761 -5.93 -3.66 -16.72
CA SER A 761 -7.10 -3.74 -15.84
C SER A 761 -7.75 -2.38 -15.54
N SER A 762 -7.33 -1.29 -16.19
CA SER A 762 -7.91 0.03 -15.92
C SER A 762 -9.33 0.18 -16.46
N THR A 763 -10.33 0.11 -15.58
CA THR A 763 -11.75 0.32 -15.91
C THR A 763 -12.01 1.73 -16.44
N SER A 764 -11.33 2.75 -15.90
CA SER A 764 -11.42 4.14 -16.36
C SER A 764 -10.96 4.32 -17.82
N VAL A 765 -9.82 3.73 -18.19
CA VAL A 765 -9.30 3.81 -19.56
C VAL A 765 -10.20 3.03 -20.53
N LEU A 766 -10.62 1.82 -20.14
CA LEU A 766 -11.58 1.02 -20.92
C LEU A 766 -12.90 1.77 -21.15
N ASN A 767 -13.42 2.45 -20.12
CA ASN A 767 -14.63 3.25 -20.23
C ASN A 767 -14.47 4.43 -21.19
N ASN A 768 -13.34 5.15 -21.11
CA ASN A 768 -13.05 6.28 -21.98
C ASN A 768 -12.91 5.85 -23.46
N LEU A 769 -12.27 4.72 -23.72
CA LEU A 769 -12.20 4.12 -25.06
C LEU A 769 -13.60 3.70 -25.55
N GLY A 770 -14.40 3.09 -24.69
CA GLY A 770 -15.78 2.72 -25.03
C GLY A 770 -16.66 3.93 -25.39
N ILE A 771 -16.58 5.00 -24.60
CA ILE A 771 -17.28 6.28 -24.88
C ILE A 771 -16.82 6.88 -26.20
N PHE A 772 -15.51 6.84 -26.47
CA PHE A 772 -14.96 7.33 -27.73
C PHE A 772 -15.53 6.58 -28.94
N TYR A 773 -15.47 5.25 -28.95
CA TYR A 773 -15.95 4.46 -30.08
C TYR A 773 -17.46 4.58 -30.28
N ALA A 774 -18.24 4.69 -29.19
CA ALA A 774 -19.66 4.97 -29.27
C ALA A 774 -19.96 6.33 -29.93
N LYS A 775 -19.21 7.39 -29.60
CA LYS A 775 -19.35 8.71 -30.25
C LYS A 775 -19.00 8.67 -31.75
N LYS A 776 -18.14 7.74 -32.18
CA LYS A 776 -17.80 7.52 -33.60
C LYS A 776 -18.79 6.61 -34.32
N GLY A 777 -19.82 6.12 -33.64
CA GLY A 777 -20.81 5.17 -34.19
C GLY A 777 -20.30 3.73 -34.28
N ASP A 778 -19.10 3.44 -33.75
CA ASP A 778 -18.57 2.07 -33.68
C ASP A 778 -19.00 1.41 -32.37
N TYR A 779 -20.27 1.05 -32.32
CA TYR A 779 -20.86 0.43 -31.14
C TYR A 779 -20.27 -0.96 -30.85
N ALA A 780 -19.71 -1.66 -31.86
CA ALA A 780 -19.09 -2.97 -31.68
C ALA A 780 -17.82 -2.88 -30.83
N ARG A 781 -16.91 -1.94 -31.15
CA ARG A 781 -15.72 -1.70 -30.32
C ARG A 781 -16.07 -1.07 -28.97
N ALA A 782 -17.08 -0.20 -28.94
CA ALA A 782 -17.56 0.37 -27.68
C ALA A 782 -18.01 -0.72 -26.69
N LEU A 783 -18.77 -1.70 -27.18
CA LEU A 783 -19.21 -2.86 -26.39
C LEU A 783 -18.04 -3.74 -25.93
N ASP A 784 -17.03 -3.97 -26.76
CA ASP A 784 -15.84 -4.74 -26.34
C ASP A 784 -15.17 -4.10 -25.11
N TYR A 785 -14.87 -2.81 -25.20
CA TYR A 785 -14.21 -2.08 -24.11
C TYR A 785 -15.07 -1.98 -22.85
N TRP A 786 -16.37 -1.69 -22.97
CA TRP A 786 -17.27 -1.63 -21.82
C TRP A 786 -17.55 -3.00 -21.20
N ASN A 787 -17.66 -4.07 -21.97
CA ASN A 787 -17.81 -5.42 -21.42
C ASN A 787 -16.53 -5.86 -20.70
N ARG A 788 -15.35 -5.52 -21.21
CA ARG A 788 -14.07 -5.73 -20.51
C ARG A 788 -14.02 -4.94 -19.21
N SER A 789 -14.43 -3.67 -19.23
CA SER A 789 -14.56 -2.85 -18.01
C SER A 789 -15.51 -3.49 -16.99
N LEU A 790 -16.70 -3.93 -17.41
CA LEU A 790 -17.69 -4.59 -16.55
C LEU A 790 -17.24 -5.98 -16.06
N SER A 791 -16.34 -6.65 -16.80
CA SER A 791 -15.75 -7.92 -16.34
C SER A 791 -14.74 -7.72 -15.21
N ILE A 792 -14.11 -6.53 -15.13
CA ILE A 792 -13.18 -6.15 -14.07
C ILE A 792 -13.95 -5.57 -12.89
N GLU A 793 -14.88 -4.66 -13.15
CA GLU A 793 -15.71 -4.02 -12.13
C GLU A 793 -17.19 -4.10 -12.56
N PRO A 794 -17.94 -5.12 -12.08
CA PRO A 794 -19.33 -5.33 -12.50
C PRO A 794 -20.32 -4.26 -12.02
N HIS A 795 -19.93 -3.46 -11.03
CA HIS A 795 -20.80 -2.51 -10.34
C HIS A 795 -20.70 -1.09 -10.92
N GLN A 796 -20.84 -0.96 -12.24
CA GLN A 796 -20.82 0.32 -12.94
C GLN A 796 -22.18 0.57 -13.65
N PRO A 797 -23.19 1.15 -12.95
CA PRO A 797 -24.55 1.32 -13.49
C PRO A 797 -24.59 2.12 -14.80
N GLN A 798 -23.79 3.19 -14.89
CA GLN A 798 -23.71 4.05 -16.08
C GLN A 798 -23.17 3.30 -17.30
N ILE A 799 -22.18 2.42 -17.09
CA ILE A 799 -21.60 1.61 -18.17
C ILE A 799 -22.55 0.48 -18.59
N ARG A 800 -23.29 -0.12 -17.64
CA ARG A 800 -24.36 -1.08 -17.96
C ARG A 800 -25.45 -0.44 -18.83
N GLN A 801 -25.89 0.76 -18.46
CA GLN A 801 -26.85 1.52 -19.26
C GLN A 801 -26.30 1.87 -20.65
N ALA A 802 -25.02 2.26 -20.74
CA ALA A 802 -24.36 2.53 -22.01
C ALA A 802 -24.23 1.27 -22.90
N VAL A 803 -23.95 0.11 -22.31
CA VAL A 803 -23.92 -1.19 -23.00
C VAL A 803 -25.31 -1.57 -23.53
N GLU A 804 -26.36 -1.42 -22.74
CA GLU A 804 -27.74 -1.67 -23.18
C GLU A 804 -28.15 -0.73 -24.32
N ALA A 805 -27.84 0.56 -24.19
CA ALA A 805 -28.12 1.55 -25.23
C ALA A 805 -27.30 1.35 -26.51
N ALA A 806 -26.08 0.84 -26.41
CA ALA A 806 -25.26 0.51 -27.59
C ALA A 806 -25.73 -0.78 -28.28
N ARG A 807 -26.21 -1.78 -27.51
CA ARG A 807 -26.79 -3.02 -28.07
C ARG A 807 -28.05 -2.79 -28.89
N THR A 808 -28.84 -1.76 -28.59
CA THR A 808 -30.05 -1.42 -29.35
C THR A 808 -29.76 -0.63 -30.62
N ARG A 809 -28.55 -0.09 -30.76
CA ARG A 809 -28.08 0.69 -31.93
C ARG A 809 -27.21 -0.11 -32.89
N LEU A 810 -26.79 -1.30 -32.50
CA LEU A 810 -26.20 -2.36 -33.33
C LEU A 810 -27.31 -3.21 -33.93
#